data_AF-A0AAE1YJL9-F1
#
_entry.id   AF-A0AAE1YJL9-F1
#
_cell.length_a   1.000
_cell.length_b   1.000
_cell.length_c   1.000
_cell.angle_alpha   90.00
_cell.angle_beta   90.00
_cell.angle_gamma   90.00
#
_symmetry.space_group_name_H-M   'P 1'
#
loop_
_entity.id
_entity.type
_entity.pdbx_description
1 polymer ?
#
loop_
_entity_poly.entity_id
_entity_poly.type
_entity_poly.pdbx_seq_one_letter_code
_entity_poly.pdbx_strand_id
1 'polypeptide(L)'
;MGKQKQEVISRFFAPKPKNSTTTAGPSQPQNPPTPPPKIATTVSFSPAKRIRTTELHSRHNKLPKLTVPTPADNSILPLPNPTLHQKFLDKLLEPPHDLLEPSRNKSSTQVRNAKYTPLEQQVVELKERYPDVLLMIEVGYKYRFFGEDAESAARILGIYAHMDHNFLTASVPTFRLHVHVRRLVSAGYKVGVVKQTETAAIKAHGTNRLGPFCRGLSALYTKATLEAAEDLGGGEERCGSCSNYLFCVVEKMVGDMESGVDVKIGAVAVEISTGDVVYGEFDDNFTRAGLEAMLLNLAPAELLLGRPLSKQTEKLLLAFAGPASNVRVEYASQDRLHDGGALAEVMSLYEELNENNSPNGQQEKVIVSSQGNNSLAFKGLMAMPELAIQGLAVTVRHLKQFGFERILCLDASFRPFSSIMEMTLSANALQQLEVLKNNSDGSENGSLLQCINHTLTIFGSRLLRHWVTHPLCDRGMICARSDAVSEILESMGSSKASEAPDIQRGITRIFHRTATASEFIAVVQAILVAGRQLRQLHIEDDENKNPQVRTVRSVLLRKLILTASSSSVISTAARLLSMLNKEAADQRDLLNLFIISDGDFPEVASARTKVHLANERLYQLLPLYRKQLRISNLEFMSVSGVTHLIELPLDVKVPPDWVKVNSTKRTIRYHPPDVLNALDQLTLAKEELSVVCRATWDSFLKTFGGSYSEFQSAVQALATLDCLYSLAVVSRTKNYVRPVFVSDNEPAEINISCGRHPVMEDILQNDFVPNDTNLHADGQHCQIVTGPNMGGKSCYIRQVALIALMAQVGCFVPASSAKLHVLDGIYTRMGASDSIQLGKSTFLEELSEASHILQHCTSRSLVIIDELGRGTSTHDGVAIAYATLHYLLEHKRCIVLFVTHYPEIVNIRNEFTGAIGAYHVSYLTPQKETDLNFKADHEMDTLNHDDVTYLYKLVPGVSERSFGFKVAQLAQLPSSCISRAIAMAARLEAEVCKREKMKFLMNCSIPNDDKSEDAYIPVDCSPTAGTGNLEVDEAYRDLFFHLNLAFHEEEDAVKRWCSLKRAKNLADKLLNR
;
A
#
# COMPACT_ATOMS: atom_id res chain seq x y z
N MET A 1 -32.12 16.20 -34.54
CA MET A 1 -32.11 15.08 -33.58
C MET A 1 -30.78 14.34 -33.69
N GLY A 2 -29.74 14.71 -32.92
CA GLY A 2 -28.39 14.16 -33.13
C GLY A 2 -27.37 14.47 -32.02
N LYS A 3 -27.73 14.26 -30.74
CA LYS A 3 -26.80 14.45 -29.59
C LYS A 3 -26.84 13.34 -28.53
N GLN A 4 -27.53 12.23 -28.77
CA GLN A 4 -27.49 11.08 -27.86
C GLN A 4 -26.85 9.91 -28.60
N LYS A 5 -25.54 9.67 -28.41
CA LYS A 5 -24.83 8.38 -28.64
C LYS A 5 -23.28 8.46 -28.51
N GLN A 6 -22.72 9.46 -27.83
CA GLN A 6 -21.25 9.63 -27.67
C GLN A 6 -20.74 9.51 -26.23
N GLU A 7 -21.52 8.97 -25.28
CA GLU A 7 -21.19 9.09 -23.85
C GLU A 7 -21.56 7.82 -23.06
N VAL A 8 -20.95 6.67 -23.33
CA VAL A 8 -21.30 5.45 -22.57
C VAL A 8 -20.29 5.13 -21.48
N ILE A 9 -18.98 5.25 -21.73
CA ILE A 9 -17.94 5.05 -20.71
C ILE A 9 -17.97 6.17 -19.66
N SER A 10 -18.17 7.41 -20.11
CA SER A 10 -18.20 8.60 -19.26
C SER A 10 -19.47 8.69 -18.39
N ARG A 11 -20.63 8.21 -18.87
CA ARG A 11 -21.89 8.17 -18.10
C ARG A 11 -21.96 7.08 -17.04
N PHE A 12 -21.01 6.14 -17.03
CA PHE A 12 -20.91 5.09 -16.01
C PHE A 12 -20.95 5.64 -14.58
N PHE A 13 -20.39 6.85 -14.39
CA PHE A 13 -20.23 7.47 -13.07
C PHE A 13 -21.13 8.68 -12.84
N ALA A 14 -22.21 8.92 -13.58
CA ALA A 14 -23.06 10.10 -13.38
C ALA A 14 -24.52 9.72 -13.04
N PRO A 15 -25.16 10.30 -12.00
CA PRO A 15 -26.58 10.14 -11.80
C PRO A 15 -27.39 11.02 -12.77
N LYS A 16 -28.61 10.59 -13.10
CA LYS A 16 -29.57 11.36 -13.91
C LYS A 16 -29.84 12.74 -13.28
N PRO A 17 -30.04 13.81 -14.08
CA PRO A 17 -30.33 15.13 -13.54
C PRO A 17 -31.68 15.12 -12.81
N LYS A 18 -31.68 15.51 -11.53
CA LYS A 18 -32.90 15.96 -10.85
C LYS A 18 -33.22 17.35 -11.38
N ASN A 19 -34.46 17.53 -11.85
CA ASN A 19 -35.00 18.83 -12.26
C ASN A 19 -34.79 19.85 -11.13
N SER A 20 -34.04 20.91 -11.41
CA SER A 20 -33.93 22.08 -10.54
C SER A 20 -34.84 23.19 -11.05
N THR A 21 -35.71 23.66 -10.17
CA THR A 21 -36.23 25.03 -10.20
C THR A 21 -36.04 25.58 -8.81
N THR A 22 -35.05 26.46 -8.63
CA THR A 22 -35.21 27.77 -8.00
C THR A 22 -33.91 28.57 -8.10
N THR A 23 -34.09 29.73 -8.69
CA THR A 23 -33.21 30.89 -8.91
C THR A 23 -32.32 31.29 -7.74
N ALA A 24 -31.06 31.60 -8.06
CA ALA A 24 -30.09 32.29 -7.21
C ALA A 24 -30.28 33.82 -7.26
N GLY A 25 -30.01 34.48 -6.12
CA GLY A 25 -29.80 35.92 -5.99
C GLY A 25 -28.48 36.21 -5.26
N PRO A 26 -27.89 37.42 -5.40
CA PRO A 26 -26.45 37.63 -5.32
C PRO A 26 -25.90 37.90 -3.91
N SER A 27 -24.60 37.64 -3.81
CA SER A 27 -23.67 37.67 -2.69
C SER A 27 -23.43 39.05 -2.04
N GLN A 28 -23.33 39.05 -0.71
CA GLN A 28 -22.62 40.07 0.09
C GLN A 28 -21.59 39.41 1.03
N PRO A 29 -20.52 40.12 1.42
CA PRO A 29 -19.31 39.54 2.02
C PRO A 29 -19.47 39.27 3.52
N GLN A 30 -19.00 38.12 4.01
CA GLN A 30 -19.00 37.74 5.42
C GLN A 30 -17.66 38.04 6.12
N ASN A 31 -17.79 38.70 7.27
CA ASN A 31 -16.76 38.97 8.28
C ASN A 31 -16.32 37.70 9.04
N PRO A 32 -15.15 37.71 9.72
CA PRO A 32 -14.57 36.53 10.38
C PRO A 32 -15.35 36.09 11.65
N PRO A 33 -15.28 34.81 12.05
CA PRO A 33 -16.12 34.26 13.12
C PRO A 33 -15.61 34.62 14.53
N THR A 34 -16.51 35.12 15.36
CA THR A 34 -16.40 35.24 16.81
C THR A 34 -16.60 33.89 17.52
N PRO A 35 -15.93 33.62 18.66
CA PRO A 35 -15.99 32.35 19.39
C PRO A 35 -17.30 32.19 20.20
N PRO A 36 -17.73 30.94 20.49
CA PRO A 36 -18.98 30.68 21.21
C PRO A 36 -18.85 30.91 22.74
N PRO A 37 -19.97 31.19 23.44
CA PRO A 37 -19.96 31.61 24.84
C PRO A 37 -19.80 30.42 25.80
N LYS A 38 -19.02 30.65 26.87
CA LYS A 38 -18.83 29.77 28.02
C LYS A 38 -20.09 29.79 28.89
N ILE A 39 -20.73 28.63 29.10
CA ILE A 39 -21.73 28.44 30.16
C ILE A 39 -21.00 27.80 31.35
N ALA A 40 -20.84 28.59 32.41
CA ALA A 40 -20.36 28.16 33.70
C ALA A 40 -21.55 27.88 34.63
N THR A 41 -21.73 26.63 35.03
CA THR A 41 -22.61 26.26 36.16
C THR A 41 -21.74 25.84 37.33
N THR A 42 -21.55 26.78 38.25
CA THR A 42 -20.98 26.60 39.58
C THR A 42 -22.02 25.94 40.49
N VAL A 43 -21.69 24.77 41.06
CA VAL A 43 -22.39 24.25 42.25
C VAL A 43 -21.34 24.04 43.34
N SER A 44 -21.44 24.87 44.37
CA SER A 44 -20.63 24.85 45.59
C SER A 44 -21.15 23.81 46.58
N PHE A 45 -20.27 22.98 47.11
CA PHE A 45 -20.50 22.27 48.38
C PHE A 45 -19.28 22.46 49.29
N SER A 46 -19.54 23.02 50.47
CA SER A 46 -18.57 23.12 51.57
C SER A 46 -18.82 22.03 52.63
N PRO A 47 -17.80 21.60 53.39
CA PRO A 47 -17.81 20.37 54.17
C PRO A 47 -18.06 20.61 55.67
N ALA A 48 -18.67 19.64 56.36
CA ALA A 48 -18.64 19.61 57.83
C ALA A 48 -18.66 18.19 58.44
N LYS A 49 -17.51 17.87 59.06
CA LYS A 49 -17.29 17.21 60.36
C LYS A 49 -17.80 15.80 60.65
N ARG A 50 -16.81 14.91 60.65
CA ARG A 50 -16.60 13.63 61.34
C ARG A 50 -16.61 13.76 62.87
N ILE A 51 -17.24 12.83 63.61
CA ILE A 51 -16.83 12.38 64.97
C ILE A 51 -17.08 10.87 65.13
N ARG A 52 -16.11 10.17 65.73
CA ARG A 52 -16.05 8.73 66.12
C ARG A 52 -16.23 8.60 67.64
N THR A 53 -16.73 7.46 68.10
CA THR A 53 -16.36 6.70 69.34
C THR A 53 -17.08 5.33 69.29
N THR A 54 -16.45 4.14 69.23
CA THR A 54 -15.71 3.28 70.20
C THR A 54 -16.52 2.66 71.36
N GLU A 55 -16.56 1.31 71.35
CA GLU A 55 -16.37 0.34 72.46
C GLU A 55 -17.49 -0.62 72.97
N LEU A 56 -17.15 -1.93 72.90
CA LEU A 56 -17.21 -3.05 73.89
C LEU A 56 -18.49 -3.88 74.21
N HIS A 57 -18.32 -5.20 74.01
CA HIS A 57 -18.84 -6.40 74.75
C HIS A 57 -20.37 -6.69 74.79
N SER A 58 -20.94 -7.92 74.80
CA SER A 58 -20.48 -9.31 75.01
C SER A 58 -21.55 -10.36 74.56
N ARG A 59 -21.08 -11.58 74.27
CA ARG A 59 -21.66 -12.96 74.32
C ARG A 59 -23.19 -13.20 74.48
N HIS A 60 -23.74 -14.16 73.71
CA HIS A 60 -24.13 -15.51 74.20
C HIS A 60 -24.59 -16.51 73.11
N ASN A 61 -24.34 -17.79 73.40
CA ASN A 61 -24.46 -19.04 72.64
C ASN A 61 -25.89 -19.49 72.25
N LYS A 62 -26.03 -20.30 71.16
CA LYS A 62 -26.33 -21.76 71.20
C LYS A 62 -26.66 -22.36 69.80
N LEU A 63 -25.90 -23.40 69.42
CA LEU A 63 -26.26 -24.51 68.49
C LEU A 63 -27.05 -25.61 69.29
N PRO A 64 -27.46 -26.80 68.77
CA PRO A 64 -27.46 -27.40 67.40
C PRO A 64 -28.75 -28.20 67.03
N LYS A 65 -28.83 -28.83 65.83
CA LYS A 65 -28.89 -30.32 65.65
C LYS A 65 -29.08 -30.76 64.19
N LEU A 66 -28.22 -31.70 63.79
CA LEU A 66 -28.27 -32.51 62.56
C LEU A 66 -29.34 -33.61 62.63
N THR A 67 -29.78 -34.10 61.47
CA THR A 67 -29.98 -35.55 61.25
C THR A 67 -29.79 -35.91 59.77
N VAL A 68 -29.02 -36.97 59.54
CA VAL A 68 -28.79 -37.66 58.28
C VAL A 68 -29.58 -38.98 58.32
N PRO A 69 -30.03 -39.51 57.17
CA PRO A 69 -29.75 -40.93 56.92
C PRO A 69 -29.31 -41.23 55.46
N THR A 70 -28.48 -42.26 55.32
CA THR A 70 -28.06 -42.98 54.10
C THR A 70 -28.49 -44.47 54.23
N PRO A 71 -28.23 -45.38 53.28
CA PRO A 71 -28.59 -45.44 51.84
C PRO A 71 -29.24 -46.80 51.45
N ALA A 72 -29.87 -46.94 50.27
CA ALA A 72 -30.05 -48.24 49.60
C ALA A 72 -30.42 -48.14 48.09
N ASP A 73 -29.61 -48.85 47.29
CA ASP A 73 -29.84 -49.59 46.04
C ASP A 73 -30.41 -48.98 44.74
N ASN A 74 -29.50 -49.00 43.75
CA ASN A 74 -29.57 -49.12 42.29
C ASN A 74 -30.92 -49.50 41.63
N SER A 75 -31.33 -48.67 40.66
CA SER A 75 -31.80 -49.14 39.35
C SER A 75 -31.50 -48.11 38.26
N ILE A 76 -30.98 -48.60 37.13
CA ILE A 76 -30.60 -47.84 35.93
C ILE A 76 -31.88 -47.48 35.15
N LEU A 77 -32.05 -46.20 34.82
CA LEU A 77 -33.04 -45.70 33.84
C LEU A 77 -32.37 -44.67 32.90
N PRO A 78 -32.83 -44.58 31.63
CA PRO A 78 -32.06 -44.00 30.53
C PRO A 78 -31.94 -42.47 30.61
N LEU A 79 -30.79 -41.95 30.16
CA LEU A 79 -30.54 -40.53 29.97
C LEU A 79 -31.64 -39.89 29.10
N PRO A 80 -32.19 -38.72 29.46
CA PRO A 80 -33.13 -38.00 28.61
C PRO A 80 -32.40 -37.48 27.37
N ASN A 81 -33.00 -37.69 26.20
CA ASN A 81 -32.56 -37.09 24.94
C ASN A 81 -32.40 -35.56 25.10
N PRO A 82 -31.27 -34.96 24.69
CA PRO A 82 -31.07 -33.53 24.82
C PRO A 82 -32.09 -32.75 23.99
N THR A 83 -32.65 -31.71 24.59
CA THR A 83 -33.61 -30.80 23.94
C THR A 83 -32.98 -30.10 22.74
N LEU A 84 -33.80 -29.69 21.76
CA LEU A 84 -33.38 -28.91 20.58
C LEU A 84 -32.51 -27.69 20.93
N HIS A 85 -32.75 -27.09 22.11
CA HIS A 85 -31.99 -25.97 22.64
C HIS A 85 -30.55 -26.33 23.04
N GLN A 86 -30.33 -27.54 23.56
CA GLN A 86 -28.99 -28.00 23.96
C GLN A 86 -28.16 -28.40 22.73
N LYS A 87 -28.79 -29.07 21.74
CA LYS A 87 -28.19 -29.29 20.41
C LYS A 87 -27.90 -27.99 19.66
N PHE A 88 -28.67 -26.93 19.93
CA PHE A 88 -28.48 -25.60 19.37
C PHE A 88 -27.32 -24.84 20.04
N LEU A 89 -27.15 -24.96 21.36
CA LEU A 89 -25.99 -24.41 22.07
C LEU A 89 -24.69 -25.12 21.68
N ASP A 90 -24.72 -26.45 21.54
CA ASP A 90 -23.55 -27.23 21.12
C ASP A 90 -23.11 -26.90 19.67
N LYS A 91 -24.06 -26.55 18.79
CA LYS A 91 -23.78 -26.15 17.39
C LYS A 91 -23.28 -24.70 17.25
N LEU A 92 -23.48 -23.85 18.25
CA LEU A 92 -22.98 -22.48 18.32
C LEU A 92 -21.67 -22.35 19.10
N LEU A 93 -21.33 -23.39 19.88
CA LEU A 93 -20.15 -23.46 20.74
C LEU A 93 -19.10 -24.45 20.23
N GLU A 94 -19.13 -24.85 18.95
CA GLU A 94 -18.07 -25.68 18.38
C GLU A 94 -16.71 -24.99 18.55
N PRO A 95 -15.76 -25.60 19.30
CA PRO A 95 -14.41 -25.09 19.39
C PRO A 95 -13.62 -25.50 18.14
N PRO A 96 -12.75 -24.65 17.58
CA PRO A 96 -11.67 -25.17 16.74
C PRO A 96 -10.74 -26.01 17.64
N HIS A 97 -10.52 -27.26 17.24
CA HIS A 97 -9.72 -28.23 17.98
C HIS A 97 -8.22 -27.89 17.98
N ASP A 98 -7.60 -28.17 19.13
CA ASP A 98 -6.19 -28.43 19.45
C ASP A 98 -5.12 -27.43 19.03
N LEU A 99 -4.64 -26.60 19.98
CA LEU A 99 -3.22 -26.30 20.19
C LEU A 99 -2.89 -25.95 21.66
N LEU A 100 -2.25 -26.92 22.33
CA LEU A 100 -1.11 -26.88 23.27
C LEU A 100 -1.04 -25.93 24.47
N GLU A 101 -0.51 -26.55 25.54
CA GLU A 101 -0.22 -26.05 26.88
C GLU A 101 0.56 -24.72 26.95
N PRO A 102 0.23 -23.83 27.90
CA PRO A 102 1.00 -22.61 28.13
C PRO A 102 2.30 -22.90 28.87
N SER A 103 3.41 -22.42 28.30
CA SER A 103 4.72 -22.34 28.95
C SER A 103 4.63 -21.51 30.24
N ARG A 104 4.81 -22.18 31.39
CA ARG A 104 5.06 -21.51 32.67
C ARG A 104 6.39 -20.78 32.59
N ASN A 105 6.36 -19.45 32.61
CA ASN A 105 7.32 -18.61 33.33
C ASN A 105 6.92 -17.13 33.23
N LYS A 106 6.27 -16.62 34.28
CA LYS A 106 6.44 -15.25 34.82
C LYS A 106 6.00 -15.25 36.29
N SER A 107 6.85 -14.67 37.12
CA SER A 107 6.83 -14.64 38.57
C SER A 107 5.47 -14.23 39.15
N SER A 108 4.83 -15.16 39.87
CA SER A 108 3.62 -14.91 40.66
C SER A 108 3.94 -13.99 41.83
N THR A 109 3.61 -12.70 41.72
CA THR A 109 3.43 -11.85 42.89
C THR A 109 2.12 -12.27 43.54
N GLN A 110 2.17 -12.72 44.80
CA GLN A 110 0.99 -13.15 45.56
C GLN A 110 -0.09 -12.05 45.58
N VAL A 111 -1.22 -12.26 44.90
CA VAL A 111 -2.38 -11.39 44.99
C VAL A 111 -3.31 -11.91 46.09
N ARG A 112 -3.66 -11.02 47.03
CA ARG A 112 -4.66 -11.22 48.07
C ARG A 112 -5.98 -11.68 47.46
N ASN A 113 -6.65 -12.68 48.03
CA ASN A 113 -7.98 -13.18 47.63
C ASN A 113 -9.03 -12.06 47.64
N ALA A 114 -9.16 -11.30 46.54
CA ALA A 114 -10.26 -10.38 46.31
C ALA A 114 -11.48 -11.19 45.81
N LYS A 115 -12.63 -11.00 46.45
CA LYS A 115 -13.89 -11.59 45.97
C LYS A 115 -14.34 -10.82 44.73
N TYR A 116 -14.17 -11.41 43.55
CA TYR A 116 -14.66 -10.83 42.31
C TYR A 116 -16.18 -10.95 42.19
N THR A 117 -16.82 -9.96 41.58
CA THR A 117 -18.20 -10.07 41.12
C THR A 117 -18.30 -11.08 39.96
N PRO A 118 -19.49 -11.65 39.66
CA PRO A 118 -19.64 -12.58 38.54
C PRO A 118 -19.22 -12.00 37.18
N LEU A 119 -19.37 -10.69 36.97
CA LEU A 119 -18.89 -10.00 35.76
C LEU A 119 -17.37 -9.88 35.76
N GLU A 120 -16.77 -9.49 36.89
CA GLU A 120 -15.32 -9.41 37.04
C GLU A 120 -14.64 -10.77 36.83
N GLN A 121 -15.26 -11.86 37.30
CA GLN A 121 -14.74 -13.21 37.07
C GLN A 121 -14.74 -13.56 35.58
N GLN A 122 -15.82 -13.25 34.84
CA GLN A 122 -15.84 -13.40 33.37
C GLN A 122 -14.76 -12.53 32.68
N VAL A 123 -14.52 -11.31 33.17
CA VAL A 123 -13.49 -10.42 32.63
C VAL A 123 -12.10 -11.01 32.82
N VAL A 124 -11.80 -11.55 34.01
CA VAL A 124 -10.53 -12.23 34.30
C VAL A 124 -10.36 -13.44 33.39
N GLU A 125 -11.36 -14.31 33.27
CA GLU A 125 -11.32 -15.49 32.39
C GLU A 125 -11.15 -15.13 30.90
N LEU A 126 -11.70 -13.99 30.45
CA LEU A 126 -11.50 -13.50 29.09
C LEU A 126 -10.10 -12.92 28.90
N LYS A 127 -9.58 -12.19 29.89
CA LYS A 127 -8.24 -11.60 29.82
C LYS A 127 -7.14 -12.66 29.94
N GLU A 128 -7.35 -13.73 30.70
CA GLU A 128 -6.43 -14.88 30.76
C GLU A 128 -6.34 -15.60 29.41
N ARG A 129 -7.45 -15.68 28.66
CA ARG A 129 -7.48 -16.25 27.31
C ARG A 129 -6.86 -15.33 26.25
N TYR A 130 -6.96 -14.01 26.43
CA TYR A 130 -6.49 -13.01 25.48
C TYR A 130 -5.63 -11.93 26.17
N PRO A 131 -4.43 -12.28 26.66
CA PRO A 131 -3.63 -11.39 27.51
C PRO A 131 -3.10 -10.15 26.77
N ASP A 132 -2.81 -10.29 25.47
CA ASP A 132 -2.25 -9.26 24.59
C ASP A 132 -3.31 -8.41 23.86
N VAL A 133 -4.61 -8.69 24.10
CA VAL A 133 -5.74 -8.02 23.45
C VAL A 133 -6.36 -7.00 24.41
N LEU A 134 -6.65 -5.80 23.89
CA LEU A 134 -7.44 -4.79 24.60
C LEU A 134 -8.93 -5.12 24.42
N LEU A 135 -9.62 -5.46 25.51
CA LEU A 135 -10.99 -5.98 25.45
C LEU A 135 -12.05 -4.88 25.66
N MET A 136 -12.98 -4.79 24.70
CA MET A 136 -14.20 -4.00 24.79
C MET A 136 -15.37 -4.91 25.16
N ILE A 137 -15.81 -4.86 26.42
CA ILE A 137 -16.82 -5.79 26.95
C ILE A 137 -18.20 -5.15 26.99
N GLU A 138 -19.17 -5.76 26.31
CA GLU A 138 -20.54 -5.29 26.29
C GLU A 138 -21.25 -5.50 27.64
N VAL A 139 -21.73 -4.39 28.21
CA VAL A 139 -22.48 -4.35 29.47
C VAL A 139 -23.73 -3.49 29.27
N GLY A 140 -24.80 -4.10 28.75
CA GLY A 140 -26.03 -3.41 28.41
C GLY A 140 -25.82 -2.45 27.24
N TYR A 141 -26.17 -1.17 27.41
CA TYR A 141 -26.10 -0.16 26.33
C TYR A 141 -24.70 0.47 26.12
N LYS A 142 -23.66 -0.08 26.76
CA LYS A 142 -22.29 0.46 26.72
C LYS A 142 -21.24 -0.64 26.70
N TYR A 143 -20.09 -0.35 26.09
CA TYR A 143 -18.86 -1.13 26.22
C TYR A 143 -18.04 -0.60 27.39
N ARG A 144 -17.56 -1.50 28.25
CA ARG A 144 -16.66 -1.18 29.38
C ARG A 144 -15.29 -1.79 29.13
N PHE A 145 -14.27 -1.09 29.63
CA PHE A 145 -12.87 -1.52 29.71
C PHE A 145 -12.53 -1.74 31.19
N PHE A 146 -11.63 -2.67 31.50
CA PHE A 146 -11.25 -3.01 32.88
C PHE A 146 -9.73 -3.05 33.06
N GLY A 147 -9.25 -2.59 34.23
CA GLY A 147 -7.83 -2.64 34.60
C GLY A 147 -6.94 -1.83 33.67
N GLU A 148 -5.86 -2.45 33.17
CA GLU A 148 -4.89 -1.84 32.25
C GLU A 148 -5.51 -1.40 30.92
N ASP A 149 -6.53 -2.14 30.45
CA ASP A 149 -7.27 -1.80 29.23
C ASP A 149 -8.03 -0.47 29.41
N ALA A 150 -8.56 -0.21 30.61
CA ALA A 150 -9.24 1.05 30.92
C ALA A 150 -8.27 2.24 30.98
N GLU A 151 -7.07 2.04 31.51
CA GLU A 151 -6.03 3.08 31.54
C GLU A 151 -5.57 3.44 30.12
N SER A 152 -5.28 2.41 29.31
CA SER A 152 -4.90 2.58 27.91
C SER A 152 -5.99 3.28 27.11
N ALA A 153 -7.25 2.83 27.24
CA ALA A 153 -8.39 3.45 26.58
C ALA A 153 -8.61 4.91 27.03
N ALA A 154 -8.45 5.22 28.32
CA ALA A 154 -8.56 6.58 28.83
C ALA A 154 -7.54 7.53 28.19
N ARG A 155 -6.28 7.09 28.11
CA ARG A 155 -5.18 7.86 27.52
C ARG A 155 -5.40 8.14 26.02
N ILE A 156 -5.82 7.14 25.26
CA ILE A 156 -5.94 7.24 23.79
C ILE A 156 -7.25 7.89 23.36
N LEU A 157 -8.36 7.49 23.99
CA LEU A 157 -9.70 7.95 23.60
C LEU A 157 -10.04 9.31 24.22
N GLY A 158 -9.33 9.72 25.28
CA GLY A 158 -9.64 10.92 26.06
C GLY A 158 -10.89 10.75 26.91
N ILE A 159 -11.08 9.55 27.49
CA ILE A 159 -12.24 9.21 28.33
C ILE A 159 -11.82 9.08 29.80
N TYR A 160 -12.76 9.32 30.71
CA TYR A 160 -12.49 9.23 32.15
C TYR A 160 -12.48 7.77 32.62
N ALA A 161 -11.40 7.39 33.31
CA ALA A 161 -11.28 6.10 33.99
C ALA A 161 -11.32 6.31 35.51
N HIS A 162 -12.13 5.52 36.22
CA HIS A 162 -12.28 5.58 37.67
C HIS A 162 -12.26 4.17 38.26
N MET A 163 -11.89 4.06 39.53
CA MET A 163 -11.91 2.78 40.23
C MET A 163 -13.37 2.38 40.50
N ASP A 164 -13.79 1.23 39.97
CA ASP A 164 -15.09 0.63 40.21
C ASP A 164 -14.85 -0.79 40.74
N HIS A 165 -15.21 -1.03 41.99
CA HIS A 165 -14.90 -2.26 42.73
C HIS A 165 -13.40 -2.59 42.71
N ASN A 166 -12.98 -3.67 42.03
CA ASN A 166 -11.60 -4.16 42.02
C ASN A 166 -10.78 -3.64 40.82
N PHE A 167 -11.40 -2.99 39.83
CA PHE A 167 -10.74 -2.60 38.59
C PHE A 167 -10.94 -1.13 38.24
N LEU A 168 -9.92 -0.53 37.63
CA LEU A 168 -10.08 0.73 36.91
C LEU A 168 -11.03 0.50 35.74
N THR A 169 -12.03 1.35 35.58
CA THR A 169 -13.08 1.15 34.58
C THR A 169 -13.31 2.42 33.76
N ALA A 170 -13.40 2.24 32.45
CA ALA A 170 -13.80 3.26 31.48
C ALA A 170 -14.96 2.73 30.63
N SER A 171 -15.74 3.62 29.99
CA SER A 171 -16.87 3.17 29.17
C SER A 171 -17.19 4.07 27.99
N VAL A 172 -17.71 3.47 26.92
CA VAL A 172 -18.21 4.14 25.71
C VAL A 172 -19.56 3.56 25.30
N PRO A 173 -20.47 4.34 24.69
CA PRO A 173 -21.79 3.84 24.30
C PRO A 173 -21.70 2.90 23.07
N THR A 174 -22.62 1.94 22.96
CA THR A 174 -22.61 0.91 21.89
C THR A 174 -22.66 1.48 20.48
N PHE A 175 -23.46 2.52 20.23
CA PHE A 175 -23.57 3.15 18.92
C PHE A 175 -22.28 3.87 18.45
N ARG A 176 -21.30 4.09 19.35
CA ARG A 176 -19.99 4.69 19.04
C ARG A 176 -18.85 3.68 19.01
N LEU A 177 -19.16 2.37 19.09
CA LEU A 177 -18.17 1.29 19.06
C LEU A 177 -17.15 1.50 17.92
N HIS A 178 -17.65 1.70 16.70
CA HIS A 178 -16.83 1.86 15.50
C HIS A 178 -15.75 2.95 15.60
N VAL A 179 -16.14 4.15 16.07
CA VAL A 179 -15.22 5.29 16.21
C VAL A 179 -14.08 4.95 17.16
N HIS A 180 -14.38 4.25 18.24
CA HIS A 180 -13.41 3.92 19.27
C HIS A 180 -12.53 2.73 18.91
N VAL A 181 -13.07 1.72 18.21
CA VAL A 181 -12.27 0.61 17.66
C VAL A 181 -11.24 1.15 16.67
N ARG A 182 -11.65 1.97 15.68
CA ARG A 182 -10.71 2.56 14.71
C ARG A 182 -9.60 3.34 15.41
N ARG A 183 -9.93 4.21 16.38
CA ARG A 183 -8.92 5.00 17.13
C ARG A 183 -7.92 4.15 17.91
N LEU A 184 -8.37 3.06 18.54
CA LEU A 184 -7.49 2.16 19.29
C LEU A 184 -6.58 1.36 18.36
N VAL A 185 -7.13 0.86 17.24
CA VAL A 185 -6.36 0.14 16.21
C VAL A 185 -5.34 1.06 15.53
N SER A 186 -5.73 2.29 15.19
CA SER A 186 -4.81 3.31 14.65
C SER A 186 -3.71 3.73 15.62
N ALA A 187 -3.88 3.49 16.92
CA ALA A 187 -2.84 3.66 17.93
C ALA A 187 -1.96 2.41 18.13
N GLY A 188 -2.16 1.36 17.31
CA GLY A 188 -1.34 0.15 17.30
C GLY A 188 -1.86 -1.02 18.17
N TYR A 189 -3.01 -0.87 18.83
CA TYR A 189 -3.56 -1.90 19.72
C TYR A 189 -4.31 -2.99 18.94
N LYS A 190 -4.16 -4.25 19.40
CA LYS A 190 -5.03 -5.37 19.02
C LYS A 190 -6.30 -5.28 19.88
N VAL A 191 -7.46 -5.10 19.25
CA VAL A 191 -8.73 -4.80 19.93
C VAL A 191 -9.71 -5.95 19.77
N GLY A 192 -10.20 -6.48 20.89
CA GLY A 192 -11.21 -7.54 20.91
C GLY A 192 -12.58 -6.99 21.32
N VAL A 193 -13.62 -7.23 20.52
CA VAL A 193 -15.00 -6.86 20.86
C VAL A 193 -15.72 -8.07 21.43
N VAL A 194 -16.12 -7.98 22.69
CA VAL A 194 -16.83 -9.04 23.41
C VAL A 194 -18.31 -8.66 23.49
N LYS A 195 -19.17 -9.46 22.86
CA LYS A 195 -20.63 -9.25 22.85
C LYS A 195 -21.35 -10.23 23.76
N GLN A 196 -22.57 -9.90 24.16
CA GLN A 196 -23.44 -10.82 24.88
C GLN A 196 -23.98 -11.89 23.92
N THR A 197 -23.88 -13.17 24.30
CA THR A 197 -24.31 -14.28 23.44
C THR A 197 -25.80 -14.61 23.56
N GLU A 198 -26.43 -14.18 24.65
CA GLU A 198 -27.84 -14.41 24.96
C GLU A 198 -28.59 -13.09 25.21
N THR A 199 -29.84 -13.01 24.77
CA THR A 199 -30.72 -11.86 25.03
C THR A 199 -31.54 -12.07 26.30
N ALA A 200 -32.11 -10.98 26.84
CA ALA A 200 -32.86 -11.04 28.11
C ALA A 200 -34.05 -12.01 28.07
N ALA A 201 -34.77 -12.08 26.94
CA ALA A 201 -35.90 -12.99 26.78
C ALA A 201 -35.44 -14.46 26.70
N ILE A 202 -34.39 -14.74 25.90
CA ILE A 202 -33.83 -16.11 25.79
C ILE A 202 -33.33 -16.59 27.14
N LYS A 203 -32.64 -15.73 27.89
CA LYS A 203 -32.12 -16.05 29.21
C LYS A 203 -33.22 -16.30 30.24
N ALA A 204 -34.30 -15.52 30.23
CA ALA A 204 -35.44 -15.71 31.13
C ALA A 204 -36.09 -17.09 30.98
N HIS A 205 -36.06 -17.63 29.76
CA HIS A 205 -36.57 -18.97 29.42
C HIS A 205 -35.49 -20.07 29.38
N GLY A 206 -34.22 -19.72 29.61
CA GLY A 206 -33.07 -20.63 29.54
C GLY A 206 -32.68 -21.26 30.88
N THR A 207 -31.74 -22.19 30.83
CA THR A 207 -31.19 -22.87 32.02
C THR A 207 -30.39 -21.92 32.92
N ASN A 208 -29.79 -20.86 32.35
CA ASN A 208 -29.00 -19.84 33.06
C ASN A 208 -29.82 -18.61 33.52
N ARG A 209 -31.10 -18.80 33.87
CA ARG A 209 -32.00 -17.69 34.24
C ARG A 209 -31.51 -16.85 35.44
N LEU A 210 -30.77 -17.45 36.38
CA LEU A 210 -30.29 -16.81 37.62
C LEU A 210 -28.85 -16.28 37.53
N GLY A 211 -28.07 -16.65 36.50
CA GLY A 211 -26.65 -16.27 36.37
C GLY A 211 -26.43 -14.92 35.66
N PRO A 212 -25.18 -14.46 35.48
CA PRO A 212 -24.86 -13.32 34.61
C PRO A 212 -25.07 -13.67 33.13
N PHE A 213 -25.24 -12.65 32.28
CA PHE A 213 -25.27 -12.85 30.82
C PHE A 213 -23.95 -13.48 30.34
N CYS A 214 -24.04 -14.51 29.51
CA CYS A 214 -22.87 -15.10 28.84
C CYS A 214 -22.27 -14.14 27.81
N ARG A 215 -20.95 -14.19 27.66
CA ARG A 215 -20.16 -13.29 26.80
C ARG A 215 -19.10 -14.08 26.06
N GLY A 216 -18.88 -13.71 24.80
CA GLY A 216 -17.87 -14.31 23.94
C GLY A 216 -17.18 -13.24 23.09
N LEU A 217 -15.94 -13.52 22.70
CA LEU A 217 -15.25 -12.70 21.72
C LEU A 217 -16.00 -12.82 20.38
N SER A 218 -16.51 -11.69 19.88
CA SER A 218 -17.27 -11.63 18.65
C SER A 218 -16.40 -11.26 17.45
N ALA A 219 -15.37 -10.45 17.66
CA ALA A 219 -14.47 -10.01 16.61
C ALA A 219 -13.15 -9.52 17.21
N LEU A 220 -12.08 -9.68 16.43
CA LEU A 220 -10.73 -9.22 16.74
C LEU A 220 -10.27 -8.28 15.63
N TYR A 221 -9.63 -7.17 15.99
CA TYR A 221 -9.21 -6.13 15.06
C TYR A 221 -7.75 -5.76 15.29
N THR A 222 -6.99 -5.72 14.20
CA THR A 222 -5.66 -5.13 14.08
C THR A 222 -5.63 -4.20 12.88
N LYS A 223 -4.50 -3.52 12.67
CA LYS A 223 -4.38 -2.52 11.59
C LYS A 223 -4.52 -3.15 10.20
N ALA A 224 -3.98 -4.34 9.98
CA ALA A 224 -4.12 -5.05 8.70
C ALA A 224 -5.51 -5.68 8.49
N THR A 225 -6.21 -6.05 9.57
CA THR A 225 -7.50 -6.78 9.49
C THR A 225 -8.74 -5.88 9.55
N LEU A 226 -8.59 -4.62 9.97
CA LEU A 226 -9.69 -3.66 10.16
C LEU A 226 -10.56 -3.47 8.92
N GLU A 227 -9.94 -3.38 7.74
CA GLU A 227 -10.66 -3.09 6.49
C GLU A 227 -11.39 -4.31 5.91
N ALA A 228 -10.99 -5.53 6.30
CA ALA A 228 -11.66 -6.77 5.92
C ALA A 228 -12.82 -7.16 6.85
N ALA A 229 -12.87 -6.55 8.04
CA ALA A 229 -13.94 -6.75 9.01
C ALA A 229 -15.22 -5.97 8.62
N GLU A 230 -16.25 -6.02 9.49
CA GLU A 230 -17.53 -5.32 9.30
C GLU A 230 -17.27 -3.83 9.01
N ASP A 231 -17.96 -3.22 8.04
CA ASP A 231 -17.82 -1.79 7.79
C ASP A 231 -18.31 -1.00 9.01
N LEU A 232 -17.36 -0.64 9.84
CA LEU A 232 -17.58 0.12 11.06
C LEU A 232 -18.02 1.56 10.72
N GLY A 233 -17.90 2.03 9.47
CA GLY A 233 -18.18 3.42 9.09
C GLY A 233 -17.19 4.41 9.72
N GLY A 234 -17.22 5.66 9.24
CA GLY A 234 -16.44 6.76 9.83
C GLY A 234 -15.05 7.03 9.22
N GLY A 235 -14.83 6.75 7.94
CA GLY A 235 -13.65 7.20 7.21
C GLY A 235 -13.99 7.61 5.78
N GLU A 236 -14.22 8.90 5.53
CA GLU A 236 -14.08 9.48 4.19
C GLU A 236 -12.59 9.62 3.88
N GLU A 237 -11.91 8.52 3.54
CA GLU A 237 -10.61 8.61 2.89
C GLU A 237 -10.85 8.78 1.38
N ARG A 238 -10.94 10.04 0.95
CA ARG A 238 -11.20 10.45 -0.44
C ARG A 238 -10.06 10.12 -1.42
N CYS A 239 -8.98 9.52 -0.94
CA CYS A 239 -7.89 8.99 -1.74
C CYS A 239 -7.53 7.62 -1.15
N GLY A 240 -7.25 6.62 -2.00
CA GLY A 240 -6.98 5.22 -1.64
C GLY A 240 -5.75 5.04 -0.76
N SER A 241 -5.83 5.52 0.48
CA SER A 241 -4.79 5.49 1.49
C SER A 241 -4.35 4.04 1.69
N CYS A 242 -3.12 3.78 1.23
CA CYS A 242 -2.22 2.67 1.50
C CYS A 242 -2.84 1.27 1.61
N SER A 243 -2.37 0.33 0.78
CA SER A 243 -2.62 -1.10 0.99
C SER A 243 -2.25 -1.49 2.42
N ASN A 244 -3.16 -2.18 3.10
CA ASN A 244 -2.96 -2.59 4.50
C ASN A 244 -2.37 -4.00 4.55
N TYR A 245 -1.18 -4.18 3.98
CA TYR A 245 -0.54 -5.49 3.96
C TYR A 245 -0.14 -5.94 5.37
N LEU A 246 -0.46 -7.19 5.68
CA LEU A 246 0.18 -7.99 6.72
C LEU A 246 1.42 -8.66 6.12
N PHE A 247 2.60 -8.35 6.63
CA PHE A 247 3.87 -8.79 6.06
C PHE A 247 4.61 -9.75 6.99
N CYS A 248 4.67 -11.02 6.61
CA CYS A 248 5.38 -12.06 7.33
C CYS A 248 6.80 -12.24 6.79
N VAL A 249 7.78 -12.30 7.70
CA VAL A 249 9.19 -12.55 7.37
C VAL A 249 9.68 -13.79 8.12
N VAL A 250 10.29 -14.69 7.36
CA VAL A 250 11.05 -15.84 7.86
C VAL A 250 12.44 -15.83 7.22
N GLU A 251 13.45 -16.34 7.91
CA GLU A 251 14.82 -16.39 7.39
C GLU A 251 15.49 -17.74 7.66
N LYS A 252 16.47 -18.06 6.82
CA LYS A 252 17.37 -19.20 6.97
C LYS A 252 18.81 -18.72 6.78
N MET A 253 19.68 -19.03 7.73
CA MET A 253 21.10 -18.69 7.65
C MET A 253 21.79 -19.55 6.60
N VAL A 254 22.54 -18.92 5.68
CA VAL A 254 23.34 -19.59 4.67
C VAL A 254 24.81 -19.24 4.92
N GLY A 255 25.62 -20.23 5.29
CA GLY A 255 26.93 -20.02 5.92
C GLY A 255 28.13 -19.86 4.99
N ASP A 256 27.96 -19.52 3.71
CA ASP A 256 29.07 -19.44 2.75
C ASP A 256 29.62 -18.01 2.61
N MET A 257 30.66 -17.71 3.41
CA MET A 257 31.38 -16.43 3.38
C MET A 257 32.00 -16.09 2.00
N GLU A 258 32.20 -17.06 1.11
CA GLU A 258 32.78 -16.82 -0.22
C GLU A 258 31.79 -16.19 -1.21
N SER A 259 30.48 -16.28 -0.96
CA SER A 259 29.43 -15.84 -1.89
C SER A 259 28.92 -14.40 -1.64
N GLY A 260 29.29 -13.78 -0.51
CA GLY A 260 28.76 -12.47 -0.10
C GLY A 260 27.27 -12.49 0.32
N VAL A 261 26.67 -13.68 0.41
CA VAL A 261 25.30 -13.92 0.90
C VAL A 261 25.36 -14.37 2.35
N ASP A 262 24.61 -13.68 3.22
CA ASP A 262 24.58 -14.00 4.66
C ASP A 262 23.35 -14.84 5.03
N VAL A 263 22.21 -14.54 4.41
CA VAL A 263 20.91 -15.13 4.75
C VAL A 263 20.05 -15.30 3.52
N LYS A 264 19.16 -16.28 3.59
CA LYS A 264 18.05 -16.44 2.66
C LYS A 264 16.76 -16.03 3.35
N ILE A 265 15.98 -15.16 2.72
CA ILE A 265 14.77 -14.58 3.31
C ILE A 265 13.55 -15.07 2.53
N GLY A 266 12.56 -15.58 3.25
CA GLY A 266 11.22 -15.85 2.74
C GLY A 266 10.26 -14.80 3.28
N ALA A 267 9.50 -14.15 2.39
CA ALA A 267 8.56 -13.11 2.76
C ALA A 267 7.20 -13.34 2.11
N VAL A 268 6.14 -13.09 2.87
CA VAL A 268 4.74 -13.20 2.41
C VAL A 268 3.97 -11.98 2.88
N ALA A 269 3.37 -11.24 1.95
CA ALA A 269 2.51 -10.10 2.21
C ALA A 269 1.07 -10.43 1.82
N VAL A 270 0.12 -10.20 2.71
CA VAL A 270 -1.31 -10.45 2.46
C VAL A 270 -2.11 -9.18 2.72
N GLU A 271 -2.85 -8.71 1.72
CA GLU A 271 -3.88 -7.69 1.91
C GLU A 271 -5.24 -8.38 2.10
N ILE A 272 -5.66 -8.55 3.35
CA ILE A 272 -6.88 -9.29 3.70
C ILE A 272 -8.14 -8.66 3.07
N SER A 273 -8.17 -7.33 2.91
CA SER A 273 -9.34 -6.63 2.38
C SER A 273 -9.58 -6.84 0.88
N THR A 274 -8.57 -7.27 0.12
CA THR A 274 -8.63 -7.47 -1.34
C THR A 274 -8.33 -8.90 -1.77
N GLY A 275 -7.68 -9.69 -0.90
CA GLY A 275 -7.24 -11.06 -1.20
C GLY A 275 -5.95 -11.12 -2.02
N ASP A 276 -5.17 -10.02 -2.10
CA ASP A 276 -3.87 -10.02 -2.76
C ASP A 276 -2.79 -10.67 -1.89
N VAL A 277 -2.05 -11.62 -2.46
CA VAL A 277 -0.99 -12.36 -1.77
C VAL A 277 0.31 -12.25 -2.56
N VAL A 278 1.26 -11.52 -2.01
CA VAL A 278 2.60 -11.32 -2.57
C VAL A 278 3.58 -12.22 -1.85
N TYR A 279 4.39 -12.98 -2.57
CA TYR A 279 5.41 -13.83 -1.96
C TYR A 279 6.77 -13.65 -2.64
N GLY A 280 7.85 -13.87 -1.89
CA GLY A 280 9.20 -13.81 -2.42
C GLY A 280 10.16 -14.66 -1.61
N GLU A 281 11.16 -15.21 -2.29
CA GLU A 281 12.33 -15.83 -1.67
C GLU A 281 13.57 -15.30 -2.38
N PHE A 282 14.50 -14.73 -1.63
CA PHE A 282 15.73 -14.17 -2.18
C PHE A 282 16.88 -14.26 -1.18
N ASP A 283 18.09 -14.25 -1.72
CA ASP A 283 19.33 -14.19 -0.97
C ASP A 283 19.64 -12.72 -0.64
N ASP A 284 20.05 -12.45 0.59
CA ASP A 284 20.35 -11.10 1.05
C ASP A 284 21.68 -11.04 1.82
N ASN A 285 22.31 -9.87 1.77
CA ASN A 285 23.60 -9.60 2.40
C ASN A 285 23.41 -8.83 3.71
N PHE A 286 24.52 -8.50 4.38
CA PHE A 286 24.52 -7.78 5.66
C PHE A 286 23.66 -6.49 5.67
N THR A 287 23.53 -5.81 4.52
CA THR A 287 22.79 -4.55 4.43
C THR A 287 21.27 -4.72 4.38
N ARG A 288 20.79 -5.92 4.04
CA ARG A 288 19.37 -6.30 3.90
C ARG A 288 18.60 -5.48 2.84
N ALA A 289 19.27 -5.15 1.74
CA ALA A 289 18.75 -4.25 0.71
C ALA A 289 17.53 -4.85 -0.02
N GLY A 290 17.51 -6.17 -0.23
CA GLY A 290 16.37 -6.86 -0.86
C GLY A 290 15.12 -6.79 0.01
N LEU A 291 15.26 -7.05 1.32
CA LEU A 291 14.17 -6.94 2.27
C LEU A 291 13.66 -5.50 2.42
N GLU A 292 14.57 -4.54 2.49
CA GLU A 292 14.23 -3.11 2.53
C GLU A 292 13.42 -2.68 1.29
N ALA A 293 13.81 -3.15 0.10
CA ALA A 293 13.07 -2.86 -1.13
C ALA A 293 11.63 -3.40 -1.10
N MET A 294 11.43 -4.62 -0.60
CA MET A 294 10.11 -5.21 -0.47
C MET A 294 9.23 -4.44 0.55
N LEU A 295 9.81 -4.03 1.68
CA LEU A 295 9.11 -3.22 2.69
C LEU A 295 8.67 -1.85 2.16
N LEU A 296 9.54 -1.16 1.42
CA LEU A 296 9.24 0.16 0.88
C LEU A 296 8.21 0.12 -0.26
N ASN A 297 8.25 -0.92 -1.09
CA ASN A 297 7.28 -1.11 -2.18
C ASN A 297 5.88 -1.41 -1.63
N LEU A 298 5.78 -2.36 -0.70
CA LEU A 298 4.50 -2.81 -0.14
C LEU A 298 3.96 -1.89 0.96
N ALA A 299 4.83 -1.20 1.68
CA ALA A 299 4.50 -0.31 2.81
C ALA A 299 3.51 -0.96 3.81
N PRO A 300 3.87 -2.09 4.44
CA PRO A 300 2.94 -2.88 5.23
C PRO A 300 2.46 -2.15 6.49
N ALA A 301 1.21 -2.43 6.87
CA ALA A 301 0.59 -1.86 8.06
C ALA A 301 0.90 -2.68 9.33
N GLU A 302 1.21 -3.96 9.16
CA GLU A 302 1.52 -4.89 10.25
C GLU A 302 2.63 -5.87 9.82
N LEU A 303 3.62 -6.08 10.69
CA LEU A 303 4.74 -7.00 10.50
C LEU A 303 4.56 -8.23 11.39
N LEU A 304 4.65 -9.42 10.80
CA LEU A 304 4.61 -10.71 11.48
C LEU A 304 6.01 -11.35 11.44
N LEU A 305 6.68 -11.35 12.60
CA LEU A 305 8.06 -11.79 12.72
C LEU A 305 8.11 -13.27 13.11
N GLY A 306 8.42 -14.15 12.17
CA GLY A 306 8.57 -15.58 12.42
C GLY A 306 9.93 -15.87 13.07
N ARG A 307 9.95 -16.26 14.34
CA ARG A 307 11.20 -16.55 15.07
C ARG A 307 11.75 -17.95 14.79
N PRO A 308 13.08 -18.14 14.74
CA PRO A 308 14.15 -17.16 15.03
C PRO A 308 14.51 -16.24 13.85
N LEU A 309 14.90 -14.98 14.15
CA LEU A 309 15.43 -14.00 13.19
C LEU A 309 16.81 -13.47 13.64
N SER A 310 17.63 -13.02 12.69
CA SER A 310 18.94 -12.43 12.91
C SER A 310 18.81 -11.03 13.47
N LYS A 311 19.78 -10.60 14.27
CA LYS A 311 19.78 -9.28 14.90
C LYS A 311 19.71 -8.15 13.86
N GLN A 312 20.32 -8.35 12.69
CA GLN A 312 20.33 -7.41 11.58
C GLN A 312 18.93 -7.29 10.95
N THR A 313 18.28 -8.41 10.62
CA THR A 313 16.92 -8.44 10.08
C THR A 313 15.93 -7.83 11.06
N GLU A 314 15.99 -8.22 12.34
CA GLU A 314 15.12 -7.69 13.39
C GLU A 314 15.34 -6.18 13.58
N LYS A 315 16.59 -5.70 13.56
CA LYS A 315 16.89 -4.26 13.66
C LYS A 315 16.30 -3.47 12.49
N LEU A 316 16.38 -3.97 11.25
CA LEU A 316 15.80 -3.30 10.08
C LEU A 316 14.26 -3.20 10.22
N LEU A 317 13.61 -4.32 10.54
CA LEU A 317 12.15 -4.39 10.67
C LEU A 317 11.62 -3.51 11.81
N LEU A 318 12.31 -3.49 12.94
CA LEU A 318 11.96 -2.61 14.07
C LEU A 318 12.27 -1.13 13.79
N ALA A 319 13.31 -0.82 13.03
CA ALA A 319 13.59 0.55 12.59
C ALA A 319 12.49 1.04 11.65
N PHE A 320 12.04 0.19 10.72
CA PHE A 320 10.89 0.48 9.87
C PHE A 320 9.62 0.68 10.70
N ALA A 321 9.37 -0.15 11.71
CA ALA A 321 8.23 -0.05 12.62
C ALA A 321 8.40 0.97 13.76
N GLY A 322 9.35 1.92 13.63
CA GLY A 322 9.63 2.92 14.64
C GLY A 322 8.45 3.85 14.99
N PRO A 323 8.62 4.74 15.99
CA PRO A 323 7.52 5.56 16.53
C PRO A 323 6.81 6.45 15.51
N ALA A 324 7.48 6.77 14.39
CA ALA A 324 6.96 7.63 13.33
C ALA A 324 6.12 6.87 12.28
N SER A 325 6.31 5.56 12.10
CA SER A 325 5.70 4.81 10.99
C SER A 325 4.34 4.19 11.34
N ASN A 326 3.97 4.15 12.63
CA ASN A 326 2.71 3.60 13.12
C ASN A 326 2.44 2.16 12.61
N VAL A 327 3.49 1.39 12.33
CA VAL A 327 3.39 0.00 11.88
C VAL A 327 3.35 -0.91 13.10
N ARG A 328 2.40 -1.85 13.13
CA ARG A 328 2.27 -2.81 14.23
C ARG A 328 3.27 -3.97 14.04
N VAL A 329 3.84 -4.49 15.12
CA VAL A 329 4.73 -5.66 15.09
C VAL A 329 4.16 -6.76 15.97
N GLU A 330 4.08 -7.98 15.42
CA GLU A 330 3.64 -9.19 16.10
C GLU A 330 4.73 -10.27 15.96
N TYR A 331 4.99 -11.03 17.02
CA TYR A 331 5.92 -12.15 16.99
C TYR A 331 5.16 -13.48 16.89
N ALA A 332 5.60 -14.36 16.00
CA ALA A 332 5.06 -15.69 15.84
C ALA A 332 6.15 -16.76 15.96
N SER A 333 5.79 -17.88 16.58
CA SER A 333 6.68 -19.05 16.65
C SER A 333 6.60 -19.87 15.37
N GLN A 334 7.75 -20.33 14.88
CA GLN A 334 7.85 -21.28 13.78
C GLN A 334 7.75 -22.75 14.21
N ASP A 335 7.40 -23.02 15.48
CA ASP A 335 7.32 -24.40 15.99
C ASP A 335 6.43 -25.27 15.09
N ARG A 336 6.98 -26.43 14.68
CA ARG A 336 6.36 -27.47 13.81
C ARG A 336 6.30 -27.17 12.30
N LEU A 337 6.99 -26.14 11.82
CA LEU A 337 6.96 -25.75 10.39
C LEU A 337 8.16 -26.23 9.56
N HIS A 338 9.09 -26.98 10.15
CA HIS A 338 10.24 -27.56 9.44
C HIS A 338 9.88 -28.87 8.70
N ASP A 339 10.74 -29.29 7.75
CA ASP A 339 10.69 -30.58 7.05
C ASP A 339 9.32 -30.94 6.42
N GLY A 340 8.72 -29.97 5.70
CA GLY A 340 7.43 -30.16 5.01
C GLY A 340 6.19 -29.97 5.89
N GLY A 341 6.34 -29.74 7.20
CA GLY A 341 5.23 -29.43 8.12
C GLY A 341 4.44 -28.18 7.72
N ALA A 342 5.11 -27.16 7.17
CA ALA A 342 4.46 -25.95 6.66
C ALA A 342 3.48 -26.22 5.51
N LEU A 343 3.88 -27.07 4.55
CA LEU A 343 3.00 -27.44 3.44
C LEU A 343 1.81 -28.26 3.96
N ALA A 344 2.03 -29.19 4.90
CA ALA A 344 0.95 -29.98 5.50
C ALA A 344 -0.08 -29.11 6.22
N GLU A 345 0.34 -28.09 6.98
CA GLU A 345 -0.57 -27.16 7.67
C GLU A 345 -1.37 -26.28 6.71
N VAL A 346 -0.76 -25.86 5.59
CA VAL A 346 -1.50 -25.13 4.55
C VAL A 346 -2.47 -26.08 3.82
N MET A 347 -2.05 -27.31 3.52
CA MET A 347 -2.87 -28.29 2.81
C MET A 347 -4.08 -28.75 3.64
N SER A 348 -3.95 -28.91 4.95
CA SER A 348 -5.08 -29.30 5.81
C SER A 348 -6.23 -28.30 5.75
N LEU A 349 -5.94 -27.01 5.55
CA LEU A 349 -6.98 -25.99 5.35
C LEU A 349 -7.74 -26.13 4.04
N TYR A 350 -7.04 -26.49 2.96
CA TYR A 350 -7.69 -26.75 1.68
C TYR A 350 -8.60 -27.97 1.77
N GLU A 351 -8.22 -28.98 2.55
CA GLU A 351 -9.03 -30.18 2.81
C GLU A 351 -10.27 -29.84 3.66
N GLU A 352 -10.11 -29.15 4.79
CA GLU A 352 -11.21 -28.71 5.66
C GLU A 352 -12.27 -27.87 4.91
N LEU A 353 -11.87 -27.08 3.92
CA LEU A 353 -12.77 -26.25 3.13
C LEU A 353 -13.51 -27.02 2.04
N ASN A 354 -12.89 -28.03 1.45
CA ASN A 354 -13.53 -28.88 0.44
C ASN A 354 -14.63 -29.76 1.07
N GLU A 355 -14.43 -30.24 2.30
CA GLU A 355 -15.45 -31.02 3.01
C GLU A 355 -16.68 -30.17 3.38
N ASN A 356 -16.47 -28.90 3.73
CA ASN A 356 -17.54 -27.96 4.13
C ASN A 356 -18.45 -27.46 2.99
N ASN A 357 -18.10 -27.77 1.73
CA ASN A 357 -18.83 -27.36 0.53
C ASN A 357 -19.71 -28.47 -0.08
N SER A 358 -19.70 -29.70 0.44
CA SER A 358 -20.54 -30.79 -0.07
C SER A 358 -21.72 -31.07 0.88
N PRO A 359 -22.94 -30.59 0.58
CA PRO A 359 -24.12 -30.95 1.35
C PRO A 359 -24.73 -32.20 0.73
N ASN A 360 -24.14 -33.37 0.99
CA ASN A 360 -24.84 -34.66 1.11
C ASN A 360 -23.80 -35.78 1.27
N GLY A 361 -23.83 -36.45 2.43
CA GLY A 361 -23.06 -37.65 2.66
C GLY A 361 -23.53 -38.78 1.74
N GLN A 362 -22.87 -38.96 0.61
CA GLN A 362 -22.68 -40.27 0.01
C GLN A 362 -21.19 -40.44 -0.29
N GLN A 363 -20.64 -41.49 0.31
CA GLN A 363 -19.28 -41.95 0.11
C GLN A 363 -19.06 -42.30 -1.36
N GLU A 364 -18.32 -41.45 -2.08
CA GLU A 364 -17.51 -41.91 -3.21
C GLU A 364 -16.05 -41.59 -2.92
N LYS A 365 -15.38 -42.57 -2.31
CA LYS A 365 -13.93 -42.76 -2.48
C LYS A 365 -13.71 -43.24 -3.91
N VAL A 366 -13.56 -42.31 -4.85
CA VAL A 366 -12.98 -42.61 -6.16
C VAL A 366 -11.71 -41.81 -6.31
N ILE A 367 -10.62 -42.55 -6.43
CA ILE A 367 -9.27 -42.08 -6.71
C ILE A 367 -9.25 -41.42 -8.10
N VAL A 368 -8.88 -40.14 -8.12
CA VAL A 368 -8.18 -39.38 -9.19
C VAL A 368 -8.46 -39.84 -10.63
N SER A 369 -9.30 -39.09 -11.35
CA SER A 369 -9.00 -38.52 -12.68
C SER A 369 -10.28 -38.02 -13.37
N SER A 370 -10.15 -36.86 -14.01
CA SER A 370 -11.06 -36.22 -14.98
C SER A 370 -12.05 -35.15 -14.46
N GLN A 371 -11.89 -33.96 -15.07
CA GLN A 371 -12.71 -32.72 -15.01
C GLN A 371 -12.54 -31.90 -13.71
N GLY A 372 -11.91 -30.72 -13.67
CA GLY A 372 -11.58 -29.76 -14.71
C GLY A 372 -11.72 -28.35 -14.14
N ASN A 373 -11.07 -28.07 -13.00
CA ASN A 373 -10.81 -26.75 -12.43
C ASN A 373 -9.81 -26.93 -11.28
N ASN A 374 -8.54 -27.16 -11.62
CA ASN A 374 -7.45 -26.97 -10.66
C ASN A 374 -7.53 -25.51 -10.20
N SER A 375 -7.84 -25.24 -8.93
CA SER A 375 -7.90 -23.86 -8.44
C SER A 375 -6.57 -23.17 -8.73
N LEU A 376 -6.62 -21.95 -9.26
CA LEU A 376 -5.43 -21.13 -9.51
C LEU A 376 -4.56 -21.01 -8.24
N ALA A 377 -5.22 -21.00 -7.08
CA ALA A 377 -4.62 -21.04 -5.76
C ALA A 377 -3.73 -22.27 -5.51
N PHE A 378 -4.14 -23.47 -5.92
CA PHE A 378 -3.32 -24.68 -5.79
C PHE A 378 -2.08 -24.64 -6.68
N LYS A 379 -2.22 -24.13 -7.91
CA LYS A 379 -1.08 -23.93 -8.82
C LYS A 379 -0.10 -22.90 -8.25
N GLY A 380 -0.61 -21.81 -7.67
CA GLY A 380 0.19 -20.80 -6.98
C GLY A 380 0.94 -21.38 -5.77
N LEU A 381 0.27 -22.19 -4.96
CA LEU A 381 0.88 -22.86 -3.79
C LEU A 381 2.02 -23.79 -4.18
N MET A 382 1.83 -24.60 -5.22
CA MET A 382 2.87 -25.52 -5.71
C MET A 382 4.04 -24.80 -6.41
N ALA A 383 3.85 -23.56 -6.84
CA ALA A 383 4.89 -22.73 -7.43
C ALA A 383 5.68 -21.91 -6.38
N MET A 384 5.25 -21.87 -5.11
CA MET A 384 5.91 -21.10 -4.07
C MET A 384 7.21 -21.77 -3.57
N PRO A 385 8.28 -20.99 -3.35
CA PRO A 385 9.49 -21.48 -2.70
C PRO A 385 9.26 -21.95 -1.25
N GLU A 386 10.16 -22.78 -0.73
CA GLU A 386 10.01 -23.43 0.57
C GLU A 386 9.90 -22.43 1.74
N LEU A 387 10.75 -21.39 1.79
CA LEU A 387 10.70 -20.40 2.86
C LEU A 387 9.47 -19.51 2.74
N ALA A 388 9.02 -19.21 1.52
CA ALA A 388 7.77 -18.50 1.30
C ALA A 388 6.57 -19.30 1.83
N ILE A 389 6.54 -20.63 1.62
CA ILE A 389 5.50 -21.51 2.19
C ILE A 389 5.53 -21.51 3.72
N GLN A 390 6.71 -21.51 4.33
CA GLN A 390 6.83 -21.38 5.80
C GLN A 390 6.24 -20.05 6.29
N GLY A 391 6.56 -18.93 5.63
CA GLY A 391 5.95 -17.62 5.92
C GLY A 391 4.43 -17.61 5.74
N LEU A 392 3.92 -18.29 4.71
CA LEU A 392 2.48 -18.43 4.48
C LEU A 392 1.80 -19.22 5.61
N ALA A 393 2.39 -20.34 6.05
CA ALA A 393 1.84 -21.14 7.15
C ALA A 393 1.76 -20.34 8.47
N VAL A 394 2.78 -19.53 8.78
CA VAL A 394 2.75 -18.62 9.93
C VAL A 394 1.63 -17.59 9.78
N THR A 395 1.47 -17.01 8.58
CA THR A 395 0.41 -16.04 8.28
C THR A 395 -0.98 -16.65 8.43
N VAL A 396 -1.17 -17.87 7.92
CA VAL A 396 -2.39 -18.66 8.04
C VAL A 396 -2.76 -18.87 9.51
N ARG A 397 -1.81 -19.31 10.35
CA ARG A 397 -2.02 -19.54 11.78
C ARG A 397 -2.43 -18.26 12.50
N HIS A 398 -1.86 -17.13 12.10
CA HIS A 398 -2.25 -15.83 12.61
C HIS A 398 -3.68 -15.46 12.17
N LEU A 399 -4.02 -15.59 10.89
CA LEU A 399 -5.34 -15.23 10.35
C LEU A 399 -6.48 -16.11 10.87
N LYS A 400 -6.22 -17.38 11.23
CA LYS A 400 -7.19 -18.26 11.90
C LYS A 400 -7.77 -17.65 13.17
N GLN A 401 -6.99 -16.84 13.91
CA GLN A 401 -7.45 -16.16 15.13
C GLN A 401 -8.51 -15.09 14.84
N PHE A 402 -8.57 -14.60 13.60
CA PHE A 402 -9.48 -13.56 13.14
C PHE A 402 -10.64 -14.10 12.30
N GLY A 403 -10.60 -15.38 11.88
CA GLY A 403 -11.58 -15.98 10.97
C GLY A 403 -11.41 -15.57 9.50
N PHE A 404 -10.21 -15.12 9.11
CA PHE A 404 -9.91 -14.63 7.76
C PHE A 404 -9.08 -15.61 6.91
N GLU A 405 -8.76 -16.80 7.42
CA GLU A 405 -7.95 -17.81 6.72
C GLU A 405 -8.51 -18.25 5.36
N ARG A 406 -9.83 -18.17 5.19
CA ARG A 406 -10.54 -18.61 3.97
C ARG A 406 -10.13 -17.86 2.71
N ILE A 407 -9.66 -16.60 2.82
CA ILE A 407 -9.24 -15.80 1.66
C ILE A 407 -8.05 -16.42 0.94
N LEU A 408 -7.18 -17.13 1.68
CA LEU A 408 -5.97 -17.76 1.14
C LEU A 408 -6.26 -19.04 0.35
N CYS A 409 -7.49 -19.56 0.41
CA CYS A 409 -7.87 -20.84 -0.19
C CYS A 409 -8.82 -20.72 -1.38
N LEU A 410 -9.63 -19.66 -1.45
CA LEU A 410 -10.68 -19.47 -2.46
C LEU A 410 -10.37 -18.21 -3.29
N ASP A 411 -9.46 -18.38 -4.25
CA ASP A 411 -9.05 -17.36 -5.24
C ASP A 411 -8.24 -16.17 -4.72
N ALA A 412 -7.35 -16.41 -3.75
CA ALA A 412 -6.24 -15.49 -3.51
C ALA A 412 -5.42 -15.30 -4.80
N SER A 413 -5.12 -14.03 -5.13
CA SER A 413 -4.22 -13.72 -6.23
C SER A 413 -2.78 -13.86 -5.75
N PHE A 414 -2.27 -15.10 -5.81
CA PHE A 414 -0.86 -15.37 -5.54
C PHE A 414 0.00 -14.78 -6.65
N ARG A 415 0.88 -13.85 -6.27
CA ARG A 415 1.85 -13.24 -7.18
C ARG A 415 3.25 -13.25 -6.57
N PRO A 416 4.29 -13.61 -7.36
CA PRO A 416 5.66 -13.42 -6.91
C PRO A 416 5.97 -11.91 -6.83
N PHE A 417 6.85 -11.52 -5.91
CA PHE A 417 7.29 -10.12 -5.75
C PHE A 417 8.12 -9.64 -6.96
N SER A 418 8.92 -10.53 -7.54
CA SER A 418 9.66 -10.27 -8.77
C SER A 418 9.15 -11.16 -9.88
N SER A 419 8.85 -10.58 -11.04
CA SER A 419 8.32 -11.26 -12.22
C SER A 419 9.08 -10.81 -13.46
N ILE A 420 9.36 -11.74 -14.37
CA ILE A 420 9.99 -11.45 -15.68
C ILE A 420 9.09 -10.53 -16.53
N MET A 421 7.79 -10.50 -16.24
CA MET A 421 6.81 -9.69 -16.98
C MET A 421 6.74 -8.23 -16.51
N GLU A 422 7.39 -7.90 -15.40
CA GLU A 422 7.33 -6.59 -14.75
C GLU A 422 8.72 -5.96 -14.66
N MET A 423 8.77 -4.64 -14.77
CA MET A 423 10.00 -3.87 -14.71
C MET A 423 10.46 -3.73 -13.27
N THR A 424 11.73 -4.02 -13.02
CA THR A 424 12.31 -3.89 -11.69
C THR A 424 12.55 -2.42 -11.37
N LEU A 425 11.85 -1.90 -10.36
CA LEU A 425 12.11 -0.60 -9.76
C LEU A 425 12.79 -0.81 -8.41
N SER A 426 14.02 -0.31 -8.26
CA SER A 426 14.68 -0.34 -6.95
C SER A 426 13.92 0.53 -5.94
N ALA A 427 14.06 0.21 -4.65
CA ALA A 427 13.45 1.01 -3.57
C ALA A 427 13.85 2.48 -3.68
N ASN A 428 15.12 2.70 -4.00
CA ASN A 428 15.71 4.00 -4.23
C ASN A 428 15.10 4.70 -5.44
N ALA A 429 14.85 3.99 -6.54
CA ALA A 429 14.18 4.56 -7.70
C ALA A 429 12.76 5.03 -7.35
N LEU A 430 12.00 4.27 -6.57
CA LEU A 430 10.64 4.68 -6.15
C LEU A 430 10.65 5.97 -5.31
N GLN A 431 11.63 6.14 -4.42
CA GLN A 431 11.78 7.34 -3.57
C GLN A 431 12.40 8.52 -4.32
N GLN A 432 13.55 8.32 -4.97
CA GLN A 432 14.34 9.38 -5.61
C GLN A 432 13.65 9.95 -6.86
N LEU A 433 12.86 9.15 -7.56
CA LEU A 433 12.02 9.61 -8.67
C LEU A 433 10.65 10.14 -8.21
N GLU A 434 10.35 10.11 -6.91
CA GLU A 434 9.08 10.59 -6.31
C GLU A 434 7.86 9.93 -6.96
N VAL A 435 7.92 8.61 -7.18
CA VAL A 435 6.91 7.86 -7.91
C VAL A 435 5.58 7.82 -7.15
N LEU A 436 5.65 7.54 -5.85
CA LEU A 436 4.47 7.37 -4.98
C LEU A 436 4.22 8.55 -4.05
N LYS A 437 5.31 9.07 -3.47
CA LYS A 437 5.30 10.14 -2.47
C LYS A 437 6.43 11.10 -2.80
N ASN A 438 6.24 12.37 -2.48
CA ASN A 438 7.31 13.35 -2.58
C ASN A 438 8.31 13.18 -1.42
N ASN A 439 9.53 13.71 -1.58
CA ASN A 439 10.56 13.67 -0.53
C ASN A 439 10.50 14.86 0.44
N SER A 440 9.59 15.82 0.24
CA SER A 440 9.52 17.06 1.03
C SER A 440 8.67 16.95 2.30
N ASP A 441 7.44 16.44 2.18
CA ASP A 441 6.50 16.24 3.29
C ASP A 441 5.99 14.79 3.40
N GLY A 442 6.44 13.90 2.49
CA GLY A 442 6.05 12.50 2.46
C GLY A 442 4.60 12.27 2.01
N SER A 443 3.92 13.32 1.50
CA SER A 443 2.57 13.21 0.95
C SER A 443 2.59 12.68 -0.49
N GLU A 444 1.42 12.21 -0.94
CA GLU A 444 1.23 11.81 -2.35
C GLU A 444 1.15 13.03 -3.28
N ASN A 445 0.96 14.24 -2.76
CA ASN A 445 0.90 15.45 -3.59
C ASN A 445 2.27 15.76 -4.17
N GLY A 446 2.36 16.08 -5.45
CA GLY A 446 3.63 16.27 -6.14
C GLY A 446 4.36 14.96 -6.49
N SER A 447 3.70 13.79 -6.41
CA SER A 447 4.25 12.53 -6.89
C SER A 447 3.81 12.21 -8.32
N LEU A 448 4.51 11.28 -8.99
CA LEU A 448 4.07 10.78 -10.29
C LEU A 448 2.66 10.18 -10.23
N LEU A 449 2.36 9.39 -9.19
CA LEU A 449 1.07 8.74 -9.00
C LEU A 449 -0.07 9.77 -8.97
N GLN A 450 0.08 10.88 -8.24
CA GLN A 450 -0.92 11.94 -8.21
C GLN A 450 -1.12 12.59 -9.59
N CYS A 451 -0.03 12.80 -10.34
CA CYS A 451 -0.10 13.37 -11.69
C CYS A 451 -0.91 12.50 -12.67
N ILE A 452 -0.87 11.17 -12.53
CA ILE A 452 -1.52 10.25 -13.48
C ILE A 452 -2.85 9.68 -12.98
N ASN A 453 -3.18 9.86 -11.71
CA ASN A 453 -4.36 9.29 -11.09
C ASN A 453 -5.60 10.20 -11.20
N HIS A 454 -6.39 9.93 -12.24
CA HIS A 454 -7.74 10.45 -12.48
C HIS A 454 -8.78 9.33 -12.44
N THR A 455 -8.51 8.25 -11.70
CA THR A 455 -9.45 7.15 -11.51
C THR A 455 -10.70 7.64 -10.78
N LEU A 456 -11.84 7.03 -11.10
CA LEU A 456 -13.14 7.39 -10.55
C LEU A 456 -13.55 6.49 -9.38
N THR A 457 -12.80 5.40 -9.17
CA THR A 457 -13.05 4.39 -8.15
C THR A 457 -11.82 4.18 -7.27
N ILE A 458 -12.05 3.85 -5.99
CA ILE A 458 -10.97 3.58 -5.03
C ILE A 458 -10.17 2.34 -5.45
N PHE A 459 -10.83 1.29 -5.93
CA PHE A 459 -10.18 0.07 -6.40
C PHE A 459 -9.42 0.27 -7.72
N GLY A 460 -9.89 1.15 -8.61
CA GLY A 460 -9.13 1.61 -9.78
C GLY A 460 -7.85 2.35 -9.36
N SER A 461 -7.96 3.27 -8.39
CA SER A 461 -6.79 3.97 -7.83
C SER A 461 -5.74 3.01 -7.25
N ARG A 462 -6.16 1.95 -6.54
CA ARG A 462 -5.25 0.90 -6.02
C ARG A 462 -4.56 0.15 -7.15
N LEU A 463 -5.31 -0.25 -8.17
CA LEU A 463 -4.76 -0.96 -9.33
C LEU A 463 -3.77 -0.08 -10.10
N LEU A 464 -4.07 1.22 -10.27
CA LEU A 464 -3.17 2.16 -10.93
C LEU A 464 -1.87 2.32 -10.14
N ARG A 465 -1.95 2.44 -8.80
CA ARG A 465 -0.75 2.45 -7.95
C ARG A 465 0.13 1.22 -8.20
N HIS A 466 -0.47 0.04 -8.32
CA HIS A 466 0.26 -1.19 -8.66
C HIS A 466 0.90 -1.13 -10.06
N TRP A 467 0.18 -0.67 -11.08
CA TRP A 467 0.74 -0.53 -12.43
C TRP A 467 1.96 0.38 -12.49
N VAL A 468 1.98 1.40 -11.63
CA VAL A 468 3.06 2.39 -11.57
C VAL A 468 4.29 1.85 -10.84
N THR A 469 4.10 1.01 -9.81
CA THR A 469 5.21 0.34 -9.12
C THR A 469 5.71 -0.90 -9.84
N HIS A 470 4.91 -1.49 -10.73
CA HIS A 470 5.25 -2.67 -11.53
C HIS A 470 4.89 -2.44 -13.01
N PRO A 471 5.61 -1.54 -13.72
CA PRO A 471 5.40 -1.34 -15.16
C PRO A 471 5.65 -2.63 -15.95
N LEU A 472 5.07 -2.76 -17.15
CA LEU A 472 5.17 -3.99 -17.92
C LEU A 472 6.51 -4.09 -18.68
N CYS A 473 6.99 -5.31 -18.89
CA CYS A 473 8.15 -5.64 -19.75
C CYS A 473 7.77 -6.32 -21.06
N ASP A 474 6.49 -6.66 -21.27
CA ASP A 474 6.03 -7.25 -22.54
C ASP A 474 5.49 -6.16 -23.48
N ARG A 475 6.15 -6.01 -24.64
CA ARG A 475 5.78 -5.03 -25.65
C ARG A 475 4.33 -5.18 -26.12
N GLY A 476 3.85 -6.41 -26.28
CA GLY A 476 2.48 -6.69 -26.73
C GLY A 476 1.43 -6.18 -25.75
N MET A 477 1.65 -6.42 -24.45
CA MET A 477 0.77 -5.93 -23.39
C MET A 477 0.80 -4.41 -23.26
N ILE A 478 1.97 -3.77 -23.38
CA ILE A 478 2.12 -2.31 -23.36
C ILE A 478 1.37 -1.68 -24.54
N CYS A 479 1.54 -2.23 -25.74
CA CYS A 479 0.82 -1.79 -26.93
C CYS A 479 -0.69 -1.98 -26.79
N ALA A 480 -1.15 -3.11 -26.23
CA ALA A 480 -2.57 -3.36 -25.99
C ALA A 480 -3.19 -2.33 -25.03
N ARG A 481 -2.47 -1.90 -23.98
CA ARG A 481 -2.88 -0.78 -23.12
C ARG A 481 -2.93 0.53 -23.91
N SER A 482 -1.89 0.83 -24.67
CA SER A 482 -1.79 2.07 -25.47
C SER A 482 -2.89 2.18 -26.53
N ASP A 483 -3.26 1.06 -27.16
CA ASP A 483 -4.38 0.97 -28.12
C ASP A 483 -5.73 1.22 -27.44
N ALA A 484 -5.94 0.62 -26.26
CA ALA A 484 -7.12 0.87 -25.46
C ALA A 484 -7.23 2.36 -25.03
N VAL A 485 -6.13 2.96 -24.59
CA VAL A 485 -6.07 4.40 -24.23
C VAL A 485 -6.40 5.28 -25.45
N SER A 486 -5.84 4.95 -26.61
CA SER A 486 -6.09 5.69 -27.87
C SER A 486 -7.57 5.66 -28.25
N GLU A 487 -8.21 4.48 -28.16
CA GLU A 487 -9.63 4.33 -28.49
C GLU A 487 -10.56 5.05 -27.48
N ILE A 488 -10.22 5.00 -26.18
CA ILE A 488 -10.96 5.77 -25.16
C ILE A 488 -10.86 7.26 -25.48
N LEU A 489 -9.66 7.76 -25.80
CA LEU A 489 -9.41 9.17 -26.13
C LEU A 489 -10.35 9.70 -27.23
N GLU A 490 -10.55 8.93 -28.30
CA GLU A 490 -11.43 9.25 -29.44
C GLU A 490 -12.93 9.31 -29.08
N SER A 491 -13.30 8.75 -27.94
CA SER A 491 -14.68 8.60 -27.48
C SER A 491 -15.00 9.33 -26.17
N MET A 492 -14.04 10.09 -25.61
CA MET A 492 -14.22 10.76 -24.33
C MET A 492 -15.20 11.95 -24.40
N GLY A 493 -16.30 11.85 -23.63
CA GLY A 493 -17.19 12.98 -23.32
C GLY A 493 -16.73 13.81 -22.10
N SER A 494 -17.53 14.80 -21.71
CA SER A 494 -17.41 15.49 -20.41
C SER A 494 -18.38 14.83 -19.43
N SER A 495 -17.87 13.98 -18.53
CA SER A 495 -18.66 13.50 -17.40
C SER A 495 -18.11 14.03 -16.09
N LYS A 496 -19.03 14.35 -15.18
CA LYS A 496 -18.71 14.59 -13.78
C LYS A 496 -18.78 13.25 -13.06
N ALA A 497 -17.73 12.93 -12.33
CA ALA A 497 -17.65 11.73 -11.51
C ALA A 497 -18.66 11.77 -10.36
N SER A 498 -19.26 10.61 -10.08
CA SER A 498 -20.00 10.31 -8.86
C SER A 498 -19.23 9.24 -8.13
N GLU A 499 -19.24 9.36 -6.81
CA GLU A 499 -18.62 8.44 -5.89
C GLU A 499 -19.28 7.06 -6.02
N ALA A 500 -18.51 6.08 -6.50
CA ALA A 500 -18.92 4.67 -6.53
C ALA A 500 -18.45 3.99 -5.22
N PRO A 501 -19.23 3.04 -4.68
CA PRO A 501 -18.79 2.27 -3.51
C PRO A 501 -17.54 1.44 -3.85
N ASP A 502 -16.74 1.14 -2.84
CA ASP A 502 -15.61 0.22 -2.97
C ASP A 502 -16.09 -1.23 -3.09
N ILE A 503 -16.51 -1.59 -4.31
CA ILE A 503 -17.03 -2.93 -4.60
C ILE A 503 -15.98 -4.02 -4.44
N GLN A 504 -14.68 -3.71 -4.52
CA GLN A 504 -13.61 -4.69 -4.33
C GLN A 504 -13.54 -5.16 -2.88
N ARG A 505 -13.44 -4.24 -1.92
CA ARG A 505 -13.51 -4.61 -0.49
C ARG A 505 -14.90 -5.16 -0.13
N GLY A 506 -15.94 -4.63 -0.76
CA GLY A 506 -17.32 -5.10 -0.59
C GLY A 506 -17.49 -6.58 -0.89
N ILE A 507 -17.06 -7.08 -2.06
CA ILE A 507 -17.18 -8.51 -2.39
C ILE A 507 -16.36 -9.39 -1.44
N THR A 508 -15.20 -8.91 -0.97
CA THR A 508 -14.34 -9.64 -0.01
C THR A 508 -15.00 -9.72 1.37
N ARG A 509 -15.65 -8.66 1.85
CA ARG A 509 -16.43 -8.68 3.10
C ARG A 509 -17.64 -9.60 3.02
N ILE A 510 -18.32 -9.63 1.86
CA ILE A 510 -19.41 -10.59 1.61
C ILE A 510 -18.87 -12.02 1.72
N PHE A 511 -17.71 -12.29 1.11
CA PHE A 511 -17.04 -13.58 1.15
C PHE A 511 -16.61 -13.99 2.59
N HIS A 512 -16.10 -13.04 3.38
CA HIS A 512 -15.77 -13.22 4.80
C HIS A 512 -16.98 -13.31 5.73
N ARG A 513 -18.19 -13.09 5.20
CA ARG A 513 -19.45 -13.04 5.96
C ARG A 513 -19.51 -11.89 6.99
N THR A 514 -18.75 -10.83 6.74
CA THR A 514 -18.69 -9.62 7.59
C THR A 514 -19.50 -8.45 7.03
N ALA A 515 -19.98 -8.56 5.78
CA ALA A 515 -20.77 -7.51 5.14
C ALA A 515 -22.16 -7.33 5.77
N THR A 516 -22.59 -6.06 5.84
CA THR A 516 -23.96 -5.72 6.24
C THR A 516 -24.95 -5.92 5.08
N ALA A 517 -26.24 -6.04 5.37
CA ALA A 517 -27.26 -6.19 4.32
C ALA A 517 -27.32 -4.98 3.36
N SER A 518 -27.17 -3.76 3.89
CA SER A 518 -27.12 -2.53 3.08
C SER A 518 -25.90 -2.50 2.17
N GLU A 519 -24.73 -2.90 2.68
CA GLU A 519 -23.49 -2.97 1.91
C GLU A 519 -23.58 -4.04 0.81
N PHE A 520 -24.10 -5.23 1.13
CA PHE A 520 -24.34 -6.29 0.15
C PHE A 520 -25.17 -5.79 -1.03
N ILE A 521 -26.32 -5.15 -0.75
CA ILE A 521 -27.19 -4.62 -1.79
C ILE A 521 -26.46 -3.54 -2.60
N ALA A 522 -25.76 -2.61 -1.95
CA ALA A 522 -25.04 -1.54 -2.65
C ALA A 522 -23.96 -2.08 -3.61
N VAL A 523 -23.16 -3.05 -3.15
CA VAL A 523 -22.08 -3.67 -3.92
C VAL A 523 -22.62 -4.47 -5.11
N VAL A 524 -23.57 -5.38 -4.86
CA VAL A 524 -24.15 -6.24 -5.91
C VAL A 524 -24.97 -5.42 -6.90
N GLN A 525 -25.68 -4.38 -6.44
CA GLN A 525 -26.39 -3.44 -7.32
C GLN A 525 -25.43 -2.65 -8.20
N ALA A 526 -24.31 -2.16 -7.65
CA ALA A 526 -23.30 -1.44 -8.43
C ALA A 526 -22.72 -2.32 -9.55
N ILE A 527 -22.34 -3.56 -9.25
CA ILE A 527 -21.85 -4.53 -10.25
C ILE A 527 -22.91 -4.83 -11.31
N LEU A 528 -24.16 -5.04 -10.91
CA LEU A 528 -25.26 -5.30 -11.85
C LEU A 528 -25.51 -4.12 -12.81
N VAL A 529 -25.51 -2.89 -12.29
CA VAL A 529 -25.71 -1.68 -13.10
C VAL A 529 -24.54 -1.50 -14.07
N ALA A 530 -23.31 -1.65 -13.59
CA ALA A 530 -22.10 -1.60 -14.40
C ALA A 530 -22.13 -2.62 -15.55
N GLY A 531 -22.39 -3.90 -15.24
CA GLY A 531 -22.46 -4.96 -16.24
C GLY A 531 -23.55 -4.74 -17.29
N ARG A 532 -24.75 -4.27 -16.88
CA ARG A 532 -25.84 -3.96 -17.82
C ARG A 532 -25.53 -2.78 -18.73
N GLN A 533 -24.86 -1.74 -18.22
CA GLN A 533 -24.45 -0.59 -19.04
C GLN A 533 -23.35 -0.98 -20.03
N LEU A 534 -22.37 -1.75 -19.60
CA LEU A 534 -21.31 -2.27 -20.47
C LEU A 534 -21.88 -3.20 -21.54
N ARG A 535 -22.90 -3.99 -21.24
CA ARG A 535 -23.59 -4.82 -22.25
C ARG A 535 -24.29 -4.02 -23.35
N GLN A 536 -24.65 -2.75 -23.09
CA GLN A 536 -25.23 -1.87 -24.11
C GLN A 536 -24.18 -1.40 -25.14
N LEU A 537 -22.90 -1.46 -24.80
CA LEU A 537 -21.80 -1.36 -25.76
C LEU A 537 -21.76 -2.68 -26.52
N HIS A 538 -22.57 -2.79 -27.59
CA HIS A 538 -22.64 -4.00 -28.41
C HIS A 538 -21.25 -4.39 -28.91
N ILE A 539 -20.83 -5.61 -28.57
CA ILE A 539 -19.73 -6.35 -29.18
C ILE A 539 -20.41 -7.47 -29.96
N GLU A 540 -20.84 -7.21 -31.19
CA GLU A 540 -21.31 -8.27 -32.08
C GLU A 540 -20.24 -8.52 -33.15
N ASP A 541 -19.85 -9.79 -33.27
CA ASP A 541 -19.13 -10.40 -34.41
C ASP A 541 -20.08 -10.67 -35.59
N ASP A 542 -21.28 -10.08 -35.62
CA ASP A 542 -22.29 -10.40 -36.63
C ASP A 542 -22.17 -9.46 -37.84
N GLU A 543 -21.95 -10.06 -39.02
CA GLU A 543 -21.76 -9.43 -40.34
C GLU A 543 -22.93 -8.54 -40.83
N ASN A 544 -23.98 -8.33 -40.03
CA ASN A 544 -25.17 -7.58 -40.42
C ASN A 544 -25.14 -6.11 -40.00
N LYS A 545 -24.46 -5.34 -40.86
CA LYS A 545 -24.56 -3.90 -41.14
C LYS A 545 -25.62 -3.10 -40.37
N ASN A 546 -25.16 -2.32 -39.39
CA ASN A 546 -25.73 -1.00 -39.08
C ASN A 546 -24.60 0.04 -38.90
N PRO A 547 -24.40 1.00 -39.83
CA PRO A 547 -23.18 1.83 -39.90
C PRO A 547 -23.12 2.99 -38.87
N GLN A 548 -23.94 3.00 -37.83
CA GLN A 548 -24.00 4.07 -36.83
C GLN A 548 -23.60 3.67 -35.40
N VAL A 549 -23.14 2.43 -35.18
CA VAL A 549 -22.71 1.95 -33.86
C VAL A 549 -21.21 1.66 -33.91
N ARG A 550 -20.41 2.38 -33.12
CA ARG A 550 -18.95 2.19 -33.05
C ARG A 550 -18.67 0.87 -32.32
N THR A 551 -18.27 -0.16 -33.05
CA THR A 551 -17.74 -1.40 -32.49
C THR A 551 -16.42 -1.12 -31.78
N VAL A 552 -16.22 -1.72 -30.60
CA VAL A 552 -14.96 -1.64 -29.84
C VAL A 552 -13.86 -2.36 -30.60
N ARG A 553 -12.75 -1.68 -30.92
CA ARG A 553 -11.66 -2.20 -31.76
C ARG A 553 -10.55 -2.87 -30.95
N SER A 554 -10.19 -2.30 -29.82
CA SER A 554 -9.12 -2.80 -28.95
C SER A 554 -9.49 -4.16 -28.36
N VAL A 555 -8.61 -5.14 -28.58
CA VAL A 555 -8.76 -6.51 -28.07
C VAL A 555 -8.86 -6.51 -26.54
N LEU A 556 -8.06 -5.65 -25.87
CA LEU A 556 -8.07 -5.52 -24.42
C LEU A 556 -9.41 -4.96 -23.92
N LEU A 557 -9.89 -3.85 -24.50
CA LEU A 557 -11.19 -3.28 -24.11
C LEU A 557 -12.33 -4.25 -24.33
N ARG A 558 -12.35 -4.93 -25.48
CA ARG A 558 -13.34 -5.95 -25.80
C ARG A 558 -13.37 -7.07 -24.75
N LYS A 559 -12.20 -7.61 -24.40
CA LYS A 559 -12.07 -8.65 -23.37
C LYS A 559 -12.60 -8.17 -22.01
N LEU A 560 -12.20 -6.97 -21.58
CA LEU A 560 -12.59 -6.40 -20.29
C LEU A 560 -14.10 -6.14 -20.21
N ILE A 561 -14.69 -5.59 -21.26
CA ILE A 561 -16.14 -5.33 -21.35
C ILE A 561 -16.92 -6.65 -21.29
N LEU A 562 -16.49 -7.69 -22.02
CA LEU A 562 -17.12 -9.01 -21.98
C LEU A 562 -17.04 -9.65 -20.59
N THR A 563 -15.88 -9.57 -19.92
CA THR A 563 -15.71 -10.09 -18.56
C THR A 563 -16.62 -9.36 -17.56
N ALA A 564 -16.64 -8.03 -17.58
CA ALA A 564 -17.47 -7.23 -16.66
C ALA A 564 -18.98 -7.32 -16.96
N SER A 565 -19.37 -7.65 -18.19
CA SER A 565 -20.76 -7.80 -18.64
C SER A 565 -21.21 -9.26 -18.80
N SER A 566 -20.49 -10.20 -18.20
CA SER A 566 -20.83 -11.63 -18.25
C SER A 566 -22.29 -11.88 -17.87
N SER A 567 -22.98 -12.72 -18.65
CA SER A 567 -24.38 -13.08 -18.40
C SER A 567 -24.56 -13.82 -17.08
N SER A 568 -23.56 -14.61 -16.66
CA SER A 568 -23.59 -15.34 -15.37
C SER A 568 -23.63 -14.34 -14.21
N VAL A 569 -22.68 -13.39 -14.16
CA VAL A 569 -22.59 -12.35 -13.13
C VAL A 569 -23.87 -11.52 -13.06
N ILE A 570 -24.37 -11.06 -14.21
CA ILE A 570 -25.61 -10.25 -14.28
C ILE A 570 -26.82 -11.04 -13.77
N SER A 571 -26.96 -12.30 -14.16
CA SER A 571 -28.11 -13.14 -13.76
C SER A 571 -28.05 -13.51 -12.27
N THR A 572 -26.88 -13.87 -11.77
CA THR A 572 -26.65 -14.19 -10.36
C THR A 572 -26.85 -12.96 -9.48
N ALA A 573 -26.31 -11.80 -9.86
CA ALA A 573 -26.52 -10.55 -9.13
C ALA A 573 -28.01 -10.16 -9.07
N ALA A 574 -28.74 -10.28 -10.19
CA ALA A 574 -30.17 -10.01 -10.22
C ALA A 574 -30.97 -10.99 -9.33
N ARG A 575 -30.62 -12.28 -9.36
CA ARG A 575 -31.24 -13.30 -8.50
C ARG A 575 -31.02 -12.99 -7.02
N LEU A 576 -29.78 -12.74 -6.60
CA LEU A 576 -29.45 -12.45 -5.20
C LEU A 576 -30.15 -11.19 -4.69
N LEU A 577 -30.24 -10.14 -5.50
CA LEU A 577 -30.96 -8.92 -5.13
C LEU A 577 -32.48 -9.13 -5.05
N SER A 578 -33.06 -10.02 -5.86
CA SER A 578 -34.50 -10.29 -5.84
C SER A 578 -34.98 -11.00 -4.57
N MET A 579 -34.06 -11.61 -3.80
CA MET A 579 -34.35 -12.33 -2.55
C MET A 579 -34.37 -11.41 -1.32
N LEU A 580 -33.95 -10.14 -1.47
CA LEU A 580 -33.74 -9.19 -0.37
C LEU A 580 -34.61 -7.94 -0.52
N ASN A 581 -35.09 -7.44 0.62
CA ASN A 581 -35.81 -6.18 0.72
C ASN A 581 -34.83 -5.03 0.99
N LYS A 582 -34.81 -4.04 0.09
CA LYS A 582 -33.90 -2.89 0.16
C LYS A 582 -34.21 -1.96 1.34
N GLU A 583 -35.49 -1.63 1.53
CA GLU A 583 -35.92 -0.72 2.59
C GLU A 583 -35.60 -1.29 3.99
N ALA A 584 -35.77 -2.60 4.17
CA ALA A 584 -35.40 -3.30 5.39
C ALA A 584 -33.88 -3.30 5.62
N ALA A 585 -33.09 -3.50 4.57
CA ALA A 585 -31.63 -3.47 4.65
C ALA A 585 -31.11 -2.08 5.08
N ASP A 586 -31.64 -1.00 4.50
CA ASP A 586 -31.26 0.38 4.82
C ASP A 586 -31.60 0.75 6.28
N GLN A 587 -32.69 0.18 6.82
CA GLN A 587 -33.11 0.37 8.22
C GLN A 587 -32.41 -0.58 9.21
N ARG A 588 -31.51 -1.45 8.74
CA ARG A 588 -30.88 -2.55 9.51
C ARG A 588 -31.91 -3.49 10.17
N ASP A 589 -33.05 -3.67 9.51
CA ASP A 589 -34.12 -4.55 9.97
C ASP A 589 -33.97 -5.96 9.38
N LEU A 590 -33.23 -6.81 10.11
CA LEU A 590 -32.99 -8.19 9.70
C LEU A 590 -34.27 -9.06 9.70
N LEU A 591 -35.30 -8.68 10.47
CA LEU A 591 -36.52 -9.48 10.59
C LEU A 591 -37.33 -9.45 9.30
N ASN A 592 -37.28 -8.32 8.57
CA ASN A 592 -38.00 -8.08 7.33
C ASN A 592 -37.10 -8.15 6.07
N LEU A 593 -35.83 -8.53 6.23
CA LEU A 593 -34.85 -8.54 5.14
C LEU A 593 -35.20 -9.51 4.01
N PHE A 594 -35.60 -10.74 4.35
CA PHE A 594 -35.85 -11.79 3.35
C PHE A 594 -37.26 -11.69 2.75
N ILE A 595 -37.32 -11.75 1.42
CA ILE A 595 -38.56 -11.85 0.65
C ILE A 595 -38.91 -13.34 0.54
N ILE A 596 -40.03 -13.75 1.15
CA ILE A 596 -40.49 -15.14 1.15
C ILE A 596 -41.32 -15.35 -0.12
N SER A 597 -40.79 -16.12 -1.06
CA SER A 597 -41.50 -16.65 -2.24
C SER A 597 -41.68 -18.17 -2.07
N ASP A 598 -42.60 -18.79 -2.82
CA ASP A 598 -42.95 -20.22 -2.65
C ASP A 598 -41.72 -21.15 -2.76
N GLY A 599 -41.26 -21.66 -1.62
CA GLY A 599 -40.15 -22.62 -1.50
C GLY A 599 -38.86 -22.08 -0.84
N ASP A 600 -38.66 -20.75 -0.79
CA ASP A 600 -37.44 -20.15 -0.26
C ASP A 600 -37.56 -19.81 1.25
N PHE A 601 -36.48 -20.05 2.00
CA PHE A 601 -36.34 -19.73 3.44
C PHE A 601 -37.47 -20.28 4.35
N PRO A 602 -37.73 -21.60 4.38
CA PRO A 602 -38.83 -22.21 5.14
C PRO A 602 -38.71 -21.97 6.67
N GLU A 603 -37.48 -21.90 7.19
CA GLU A 603 -37.22 -21.64 8.61
C GLU A 603 -37.67 -20.23 9.02
N VAL A 604 -37.37 -19.22 8.19
CA VAL A 604 -37.79 -17.83 8.42
C VAL A 604 -39.31 -17.71 8.32
N ALA A 605 -39.94 -18.39 7.33
CA ALA A 605 -41.39 -18.39 7.17
C ALA A 605 -42.11 -18.98 8.40
N SER A 606 -41.62 -20.12 8.91
CA SER A 606 -42.14 -20.76 10.13
C SER A 606 -41.99 -19.84 11.35
N ALA A 607 -40.82 -19.24 11.54
CA ALA A 607 -40.57 -18.33 12.65
C ALA A 607 -41.42 -17.05 12.57
N ARG A 608 -41.61 -16.45 11.38
CA ARG A 608 -42.53 -15.31 11.18
C ARG A 608 -43.97 -15.69 11.51
N THR A 609 -44.40 -16.90 11.17
CA THR A 609 -45.74 -17.41 11.51
C THR A 609 -45.91 -17.52 13.03
N LYS A 610 -44.90 -18.00 13.76
CA LYS A 610 -44.93 -18.03 15.24
C LYS A 610 -45.07 -16.63 15.85
N VAL A 611 -44.32 -15.64 15.34
CA VAL A 611 -44.42 -14.24 15.79
C VAL A 611 -45.82 -13.69 15.50
N HIS A 612 -46.38 -13.98 14.33
CA HIS A 612 -47.73 -13.56 13.96
C HIS A 612 -48.77 -14.16 14.91
N LEU A 613 -48.73 -15.48 15.16
CA LEU A 613 -49.65 -16.16 16.08
C LEU A 613 -49.53 -15.64 17.52
N ALA A 614 -48.31 -15.37 18.00
CA ALA A 614 -48.10 -14.78 19.33
C ALA A 614 -48.68 -13.36 19.41
N ASN A 615 -48.55 -12.57 18.33
CA ASN A 615 -49.14 -11.25 18.25
C ASN A 615 -50.68 -11.32 18.22
N GLU A 616 -51.27 -12.21 17.43
CA GLU A 616 -52.72 -12.42 17.42
C GLU A 616 -53.26 -12.79 18.80
N ARG A 617 -52.60 -13.70 19.51
CA ARG A 617 -52.96 -14.07 20.90
C ARG A 617 -52.97 -12.87 21.83
N LEU A 618 -51.99 -11.97 21.70
CA LEU A 618 -51.94 -10.72 22.49
C LEU A 618 -53.14 -9.81 22.19
N TYR A 619 -53.47 -9.62 20.91
CA TYR A 619 -54.61 -8.77 20.51
C TYR A 619 -55.97 -9.41 20.80
N GLN A 620 -56.08 -10.74 20.88
CA GLN A 620 -57.28 -11.46 21.32
C GLN A 620 -57.65 -11.16 22.79
N LEU A 621 -56.72 -10.64 23.60
CA LEU A 621 -57.02 -10.20 24.97
C LEU A 621 -57.81 -8.88 25.01
N LEU A 622 -57.71 -8.02 23.99
CA LEU A 622 -58.43 -6.74 23.96
C LEU A 622 -59.95 -6.91 24.04
N PRO A 623 -60.61 -7.78 23.24
CA PRO A 623 -62.03 -8.06 23.39
C PRO A 623 -62.43 -8.52 24.79
N LEU A 624 -61.59 -9.30 25.48
CA LEU A 624 -61.85 -9.75 26.85
C LEU A 624 -61.82 -8.57 27.82
N TYR A 625 -60.81 -7.71 27.74
CA TYR A 625 -60.72 -6.51 28.58
C TYR A 625 -61.79 -5.47 28.26
N ARG A 626 -62.19 -5.29 27.00
CA ARG A 626 -63.32 -4.43 26.61
C ARG A 626 -64.62 -4.87 27.30
N LYS A 627 -64.87 -6.19 27.37
CA LYS A 627 -66.02 -6.77 28.09
C LYS A 627 -65.88 -6.63 29.61
N GLN A 628 -64.71 -6.91 30.16
CA GLN A 628 -64.45 -6.89 31.61
C GLN A 628 -64.53 -5.47 32.19
N LEU A 629 -63.95 -4.47 31.50
CA LEU A 629 -63.89 -3.08 31.94
C LEU A 629 -65.09 -2.23 31.47
N ARG A 630 -65.93 -2.77 30.58
CA ARG A 630 -67.07 -2.08 29.93
C ARG A 630 -66.67 -0.82 29.16
N ILE A 631 -65.49 -0.84 28.54
CA ILE A 631 -64.96 0.26 27.71
C ILE A 631 -64.83 -0.26 26.27
N SER A 632 -65.66 0.24 25.36
CA SER A 632 -65.72 -0.25 23.96
C SER A 632 -64.49 0.14 23.12
N ASN A 633 -63.89 1.29 23.41
CA ASN A 633 -62.82 1.89 22.61
C ASN A 633 -61.43 1.65 23.21
N LEU A 634 -61.24 0.55 23.94
CA LEU A 634 -59.96 0.24 24.57
C LEU A 634 -58.95 -0.24 23.53
N GLU A 635 -57.79 0.40 23.47
CA GLU A 635 -56.66 0.03 22.60
C GLU A 635 -55.37 -0.02 23.41
N PHE A 636 -54.41 -0.77 22.88
CA PHE A 636 -53.07 -0.82 23.45
C PHE A 636 -52.29 0.45 23.12
N MET A 637 -51.72 1.08 24.15
CA MET A 637 -50.95 2.32 24.01
C MET A 637 -49.44 2.06 24.17
N SER A 638 -48.62 2.88 23.52
CA SER A 638 -47.17 2.89 23.73
C SER A 638 -46.72 4.26 24.24
N VAL A 639 -46.07 4.29 25.40
CA VAL A 639 -45.62 5.55 26.03
C VAL A 639 -44.21 5.39 26.55
N SER A 640 -43.31 6.32 26.18
CA SER A 640 -41.92 6.36 26.63
C SER A 640 -41.15 5.05 26.42
N GLY A 641 -41.42 4.35 25.30
CA GLY A 641 -40.76 3.09 24.94
C GLY A 641 -41.38 1.83 25.56
N VAL A 642 -42.34 1.95 26.49
CA VAL A 642 -43.10 0.82 27.01
C VAL A 642 -44.36 0.63 26.17
N THR A 643 -44.49 -0.55 25.56
CA THR A 643 -45.56 -0.88 24.61
C THR A 643 -46.71 -1.64 25.27
N HIS A 644 -47.86 -1.67 24.60
CA HIS A 644 -49.03 -2.47 24.99
C HIS A 644 -49.58 -2.19 26.40
N LEU A 645 -49.61 -0.90 26.77
CA LEU A 645 -50.18 -0.42 28.03
C LEU A 645 -51.69 -0.28 27.93
N ILE A 646 -52.39 -0.58 29.04
CA ILE A 646 -53.81 -0.28 29.22
C ILE A 646 -53.92 1.00 30.04
N GLU A 647 -54.39 2.08 29.41
CA GLU A 647 -54.60 3.37 30.07
C GLU A 647 -56.04 3.52 30.56
N LEU A 648 -56.22 3.80 31.85
CA LEU A 648 -57.52 3.92 32.49
C LEU A 648 -57.64 5.22 33.30
N PRO A 649 -58.84 5.83 33.38
CA PRO A 649 -59.13 6.92 34.30
C PRO A 649 -58.95 6.50 35.77
N LEU A 650 -58.71 7.48 36.66
CA LEU A 650 -58.48 7.25 38.10
C LEU A 650 -59.63 6.51 38.81
N ASP A 651 -60.85 6.65 38.31
CA ASP A 651 -62.07 6.14 38.95
C ASP A 651 -62.40 4.69 38.58
N VAL A 652 -61.64 4.06 37.68
CA VAL A 652 -61.89 2.70 37.20
C VAL A 652 -61.23 1.67 38.12
N LYS A 653 -62.03 0.75 38.68
CA LYS A 653 -61.53 -0.35 39.51
C LYS A 653 -60.88 -1.44 38.65
N VAL A 654 -59.61 -1.73 38.91
CA VAL A 654 -58.85 -2.80 38.25
C VAL A 654 -58.62 -3.99 39.21
N PRO A 655 -58.41 -5.20 38.67
CA PRO A 655 -57.97 -6.34 39.46
C PRO A 655 -56.66 -6.09 40.24
N PRO A 656 -56.48 -6.68 41.43
CA PRO A 656 -55.34 -6.39 42.31
C PRO A 656 -54.00 -6.95 41.82
N ASP A 657 -54.04 -7.92 40.89
CA ASP A 657 -52.91 -8.57 40.23
C ASP A 657 -52.31 -7.75 39.08
N TRP A 658 -52.90 -6.59 38.75
CA TRP A 658 -52.41 -5.72 37.68
C TRP A 658 -51.22 -4.87 38.15
N VAL A 659 -50.16 -4.85 37.35
CA VAL A 659 -48.94 -4.09 37.66
C VAL A 659 -49.10 -2.65 37.17
N LYS A 660 -48.98 -1.67 38.07
CA LYS A 660 -48.98 -0.25 37.72
C LYS A 660 -47.61 0.16 37.15
N VAL A 661 -47.58 0.63 35.90
CA VAL A 661 -46.34 1.01 35.20
C VAL A 661 -46.04 2.51 35.34
N ASN A 662 -47.03 3.36 35.05
CA ASN A 662 -46.90 4.81 35.11
C ASN A 662 -48.26 5.45 35.46
N SER A 663 -48.26 6.67 35.99
CA SER A 663 -49.48 7.46 36.20
C SER A 663 -49.27 8.92 35.85
N THR A 664 -50.26 9.50 35.19
CA THR A 664 -50.37 10.95 34.99
C THR A 664 -51.40 11.53 35.97
N LYS A 665 -51.58 12.86 35.97
CA LYS A 665 -52.61 13.53 36.79
C LYS A 665 -54.05 13.12 36.44
N ARG A 666 -54.28 12.50 35.28
CA ARG A 666 -55.64 12.15 34.79
C ARG A 666 -55.86 10.65 34.56
N THR A 667 -54.78 9.89 34.36
CA THR A 667 -54.86 8.47 33.96
C THR A 667 -53.79 7.62 34.66
N ILE A 668 -54.10 6.35 34.90
CA ILE A 668 -53.14 5.35 35.36
C ILE A 668 -52.96 4.30 34.25
N ARG A 669 -51.73 3.86 34.04
CA ARG A 669 -51.37 2.86 33.04
C ARG A 669 -50.93 1.56 33.70
N TYR A 670 -51.52 0.46 33.25
CA TYR A 670 -51.33 -0.87 33.81
C TYR A 670 -50.84 -1.88 32.78
N HIS A 671 -50.17 -2.92 33.29
CA HIS A 671 -49.89 -4.17 32.61
C HIS A 671 -50.57 -5.33 33.36
N PRO A 672 -51.64 -5.91 32.79
CA PRO A 672 -52.23 -7.15 33.32
C PRO A 672 -51.24 -8.32 33.24
N PRO A 673 -51.32 -9.31 34.13
CA PRO A 673 -50.42 -10.47 34.12
C PRO A 673 -50.53 -11.28 32.82
N ASP A 674 -51.73 -11.45 32.25
CA ASP A 674 -51.90 -12.15 30.98
C ASP A 674 -51.26 -11.40 29.80
N VAL A 675 -51.26 -10.07 29.84
CA VAL A 675 -50.59 -9.23 28.84
C VAL A 675 -49.08 -9.34 28.98
N LEU A 676 -48.55 -9.35 30.22
CA LEU A 676 -47.12 -9.59 30.46
C LEU A 676 -46.69 -10.96 29.93
N ASN A 677 -47.42 -12.03 30.25
CA ASN A 677 -47.13 -13.37 29.77
C ASN A 677 -47.17 -13.47 28.22
N ALA A 678 -48.16 -12.82 27.59
CA ALA A 678 -48.26 -12.79 26.13
C ALA A 678 -47.16 -11.93 25.48
N LEU A 679 -46.75 -10.82 26.11
CA LEU A 679 -45.61 -10.00 25.68
C LEU A 679 -44.28 -10.76 25.84
N ASP A 680 -44.11 -11.52 26.91
CA ASP A 680 -42.94 -12.38 27.12
C ASP A 680 -42.85 -13.45 26.02
N GLN A 681 -43.98 -14.10 25.68
CA GLN A 681 -44.03 -15.03 24.54
C GLN A 681 -43.77 -14.36 23.19
N LEU A 682 -44.28 -13.14 22.97
CA LEU A 682 -44.04 -12.38 21.74
C LEU A 682 -42.57 -11.96 21.61
N THR A 683 -41.95 -11.51 22.71
CA THR A 683 -40.54 -11.12 22.72
C THR A 683 -39.66 -12.33 22.51
N LEU A 684 -39.93 -13.47 23.16
CA LEU A 684 -39.26 -14.73 22.90
C LEU A 684 -39.37 -15.15 21.42
N ALA A 685 -40.56 -15.12 20.83
CA ALA A 685 -40.76 -15.49 19.43
C ALA A 685 -40.01 -14.54 18.46
N LYS A 686 -39.96 -13.23 18.78
CA LYS A 686 -39.19 -12.24 18.00
C LYS A 686 -37.68 -12.47 18.10
N GLU A 687 -37.19 -12.84 19.28
CA GLU A 687 -35.78 -13.19 19.50
C GLU A 687 -35.40 -14.50 18.77
N GLU A 688 -36.26 -15.52 18.81
CA GLU A 688 -36.10 -16.74 18.00
C GLU A 688 -36.04 -16.40 16.51
N LEU A 689 -36.94 -15.54 16.02
CA LEU A 689 -36.91 -15.08 14.63
C LEU A 689 -35.61 -14.33 14.30
N SER A 690 -35.12 -13.47 15.20
CA SER A 690 -33.84 -12.76 15.03
C SER A 690 -32.65 -13.73 14.90
N VAL A 691 -32.64 -14.80 15.70
CA VAL A 691 -31.63 -15.86 15.63
C VAL A 691 -31.70 -16.60 14.29
N VAL A 692 -32.90 -17.02 13.87
CA VAL A 692 -33.09 -17.72 12.59
C VAL A 692 -32.72 -16.83 11.40
N CYS A 693 -33.10 -15.55 11.41
CA CYS A 693 -32.72 -14.60 10.37
C CYS A 693 -31.20 -14.39 10.31
N ARG A 694 -30.50 -14.33 11.47
CA ARG A 694 -29.03 -14.24 11.52
C ARG A 694 -28.36 -15.48 10.93
N ALA A 695 -28.83 -16.67 11.29
CA ALA A 695 -28.32 -17.92 10.73
C ALA A 695 -28.59 -18.02 9.21
N THR A 696 -29.78 -17.57 8.79
CA THR A 696 -30.15 -17.51 7.36
C THR A 696 -29.30 -16.50 6.60
N TRP A 697 -28.97 -15.35 7.20
CA TRP A 697 -28.05 -14.37 6.63
C TRP A 697 -26.64 -14.94 6.45
N ASP A 698 -26.09 -15.61 7.46
CA ASP A 698 -24.79 -16.28 7.34
C ASP A 698 -24.80 -17.35 6.23
N SER A 699 -25.86 -18.16 6.17
CA SER A 699 -26.06 -19.16 5.11
C SER A 699 -26.17 -18.52 3.73
N PHE A 700 -26.91 -17.42 3.61
CA PHE A 700 -27.06 -16.66 2.37
C PHE A 700 -25.70 -16.12 1.89
N LEU A 701 -24.91 -15.51 2.78
CA LEU A 701 -23.54 -15.07 2.45
C LEU A 701 -22.63 -16.25 2.09
N LYS A 702 -22.79 -17.41 2.74
CA LYS A 702 -22.07 -18.64 2.37
C LYS A 702 -22.37 -19.05 0.92
N THR A 703 -23.61 -18.91 0.45
CA THR A 703 -23.96 -19.24 -0.95
C THR A 703 -23.28 -18.34 -1.98
N PHE A 704 -23.00 -17.07 -1.63
CA PHE A 704 -22.27 -16.15 -2.51
C PHE A 704 -20.83 -16.63 -2.78
N GLY A 705 -20.22 -17.35 -1.83
CA GLY A 705 -18.86 -17.87 -1.97
C GLY A 705 -18.63 -18.70 -3.23
N GLY A 706 -19.66 -19.40 -3.73
CA GLY A 706 -19.56 -20.18 -4.98
C GLY A 706 -19.49 -19.34 -6.26
N SER A 707 -19.86 -18.05 -6.21
CA SER A 707 -19.80 -17.12 -7.35
C SER A 707 -18.76 -16.02 -7.15
N TYR A 708 -17.98 -16.06 -6.06
CA TYR A 708 -17.02 -15.01 -5.71
C TYR A 708 -16.00 -14.74 -6.83
N SER A 709 -15.45 -15.79 -7.44
CA SER A 709 -14.42 -15.71 -8.49
C SER A 709 -14.88 -14.95 -9.74
N GLU A 710 -16.14 -15.17 -10.15
CA GLU A 710 -16.75 -14.47 -11.28
C GLU A 710 -16.96 -12.98 -10.96
N PHE A 711 -17.42 -12.67 -9.74
CA PHE A 711 -17.59 -11.30 -9.28
C PHE A 711 -16.25 -10.58 -9.15
N GLN A 712 -15.22 -11.24 -8.62
CA GLN A 712 -13.87 -10.71 -8.51
C GLN A 712 -13.29 -10.41 -9.90
N SER A 713 -13.48 -11.30 -10.87
CA SER A 713 -13.06 -11.09 -12.26
C SER A 713 -13.75 -9.89 -12.90
N ALA A 714 -15.06 -9.71 -12.64
CA ALA A 714 -15.81 -8.54 -13.10
C ALA A 714 -15.30 -7.25 -12.45
N VAL A 715 -15.05 -7.24 -11.14
CA VAL A 715 -14.50 -6.09 -10.42
C VAL A 715 -13.09 -5.73 -10.92
N GLN A 716 -12.22 -6.71 -11.15
CA GLN A 716 -10.88 -6.48 -11.69
C GLN A 716 -10.93 -5.91 -13.12
N ALA A 717 -11.89 -6.35 -13.93
CA ALA A 717 -12.12 -5.78 -15.25
C ALA A 717 -12.60 -4.31 -15.18
N LEU A 718 -13.51 -4.00 -14.26
CA LEU A 718 -13.93 -2.61 -13.99
C LEU A 718 -12.78 -1.74 -13.49
N ALA A 719 -11.93 -2.25 -12.59
CA ALA A 719 -10.74 -1.56 -12.10
C ALA A 719 -9.79 -1.22 -13.26
N THR A 720 -9.56 -2.19 -14.15
CA THR A 720 -8.70 -2.02 -15.33
C THR A 720 -9.26 -0.98 -16.30
N LEU A 721 -10.57 -0.98 -16.53
CA LEU A 721 -11.24 0.03 -17.36
C LEU A 721 -11.09 1.43 -16.78
N ASP A 722 -11.20 1.58 -15.46
CA ASP A 722 -11.01 2.85 -14.76
C ASP A 722 -9.55 3.36 -14.85
N CYS A 723 -8.57 2.47 -14.70
CA CYS A 723 -7.15 2.80 -14.93
C CYS A 723 -6.91 3.28 -16.37
N LEU A 724 -7.43 2.56 -17.38
CA LEU A 724 -7.28 2.95 -18.79
C LEU A 724 -7.95 4.30 -19.08
N TYR A 725 -9.11 4.55 -18.47
CA TYR A 725 -9.78 5.84 -18.54
C TYR A 725 -8.92 6.95 -17.90
N SER A 726 -8.34 6.71 -16.73
CA SER A 726 -7.42 7.64 -16.06
C SER A 726 -6.24 8.02 -16.96
N LEU A 727 -5.56 7.04 -17.58
CA LEU A 727 -4.46 7.30 -18.50
C LEU A 727 -4.90 8.10 -19.74
N ALA A 728 -6.09 7.84 -20.26
CA ALA A 728 -6.66 8.62 -21.38
C ALA A 728 -6.98 10.07 -20.98
N VAL A 729 -7.45 10.32 -19.76
CA VAL A 729 -7.69 11.68 -19.22
C VAL A 729 -6.39 12.48 -19.20
N VAL A 730 -5.31 11.91 -18.66
CA VAL A 730 -3.98 12.54 -18.62
C VAL A 730 -3.51 12.88 -20.03
N SER A 731 -3.60 11.89 -20.92
CA SER A 731 -3.16 11.98 -22.30
C SER A 731 -3.85 13.12 -23.05
N ARG A 732 -5.17 13.29 -22.83
CA ARG A 732 -5.99 14.35 -23.44
C ARG A 732 -5.71 15.74 -22.87
N THR A 733 -5.59 15.84 -21.54
CA THR A 733 -5.55 17.14 -20.86
C THR A 733 -4.26 17.90 -21.17
N LYS A 734 -3.16 17.17 -21.36
CA LYS A 734 -1.81 17.74 -21.51
C LYS A 734 -1.20 17.58 -22.90
N ASN A 735 -1.99 17.10 -23.87
CA ASN A 735 -1.54 16.79 -25.24
C ASN A 735 -0.30 15.90 -25.29
N TYR A 736 -0.31 14.81 -24.52
CA TYR A 736 0.81 13.86 -24.51
C TYR A 736 0.84 13.03 -25.79
N VAL A 737 2.02 12.51 -26.14
CA VAL A 737 2.24 11.72 -27.35
C VAL A 737 2.28 10.23 -27.04
N ARG A 738 1.76 9.42 -27.97
CA ARG A 738 1.87 7.97 -27.89
C ARG A 738 3.35 7.53 -28.08
N PRO A 739 3.95 6.81 -27.12
CA PRO A 739 5.30 6.30 -27.28
C PRO A 739 5.34 5.16 -28.30
N VAL A 740 6.48 5.02 -28.99
CA VAL A 740 6.75 3.93 -29.94
C VAL A 740 7.84 3.04 -29.37
N PHE A 741 7.57 1.74 -29.25
CA PHE A 741 8.56 0.78 -28.77
C PHE A 741 9.30 0.10 -29.93
N VAL A 742 10.63 0.13 -29.89
CA VAL A 742 11.47 -0.65 -30.82
C VAL A 742 11.24 -2.15 -30.67
N SER A 743 11.60 -2.92 -31.69
CA SER A 743 11.46 -4.38 -31.64
C SER A 743 12.58 -5.00 -30.80
N ASP A 744 12.34 -6.17 -30.19
CA ASP A 744 13.34 -6.83 -29.33
C ASP A 744 14.64 -7.23 -30.05
N ASN A 745 14.58 -7.32 -31.39
CA ASN A 745 15.73 -7.60 -32.27
C ASN A 745 16.52 -6.35 -32.64
N GLU A 746 15.99 -5.16 -32.35
CA GLU A 746 16.65 -3.88 -32.59
C GLU A 746 17.49 -3.49 -31.35
N PRO A 747 18.61 -2.78 -31.54
CA PRO A 747 19.42 -2.29 -30.45
C PRO A 747 18.59 -1.40 -29.50
N ALA A 748 18.93 -1.44 -28.20
CA ALA A 748 18.22 -0.64 -27.21
C ALA A 748 18.46 0.86 -27.46
N GLU A 749 17.38 1.65 -27.49
CA GLU A 749 17.44 3.09 -27.67
C GLU A 749 16.43 3.85 -26.80
N ILE A 750 16.79 5.07 -26.41
CA ILE A 750 15.91 6.04 -25.75
C ILE A 750 16.05 7.36 -26.52
N ASN A 751 15.05 7.65 -27.34
CA ASN A 751 14.95 8.84 -28.17
C ASN A 751 13.72 9.65 -27.76
N ILE A 752 13.94 10.75 -27.06
CA ILE A 752 12.89 11.65 -26.55
C ILE A 752 13.13 13.04 -27.14
N SER A 753 12.14 13.59 -27.84
CA SER A 753 12.19 14.97 -28.35
C SER A 753 11.29 15.88 -27.52
N CYS A 754 11.80 17.04 -27.15
CA CYS A 754 11.14 18.04 -26.31
C CYS A 754 10.45 17.41 -25.07
N GLY A 755 11.16 16.50 -24.39
CA GLY A 755 10.64 15.85 -23.19
C GLY A 755 10.43 16.87 -22.07
N ARG A 756 9.38 16.68 -21.28
CA ARG A 756 9.05 17.50 -20.11
C ARG A 756 8.90 16.62 -18.88
N HIS A 757 9.24 17.16 -17.71
CA HIS A 757 9.09 16.42 -16.46
C HIS A 757 7.61 16.36 -16.04
N PRO A 758 6.99 15.16 -15.88
CA PRO A 758 5.54 15.03 -15.71
C PRO A 758 4.93 15.85 -14.57
N VAL A 759 5.62 15.91 -13.42
CA VAL A 759 5.19 16.68 -12.23
C VAL A 759 5.53 18.16 -12.36
N MET A 760 6.77 18.51 -12.70
CA MET A 760 7.21 19.92 -12.77
C MET A 760 6.50 20.71 -13.88
N GLU A 761 6.03 20.06 -14.94
CA GLU A 761 5.19 20.70 -15.96
C GLU A 761 3.89 21.27 -15.35
N ASP A 762 3.29 20.60 -14.35
CA ASP A 762 2.08 21.13 -13.70
C ASP A 762 2.38 22.30 -12.77
N ILE A 763 3.53 22.24 -12.09
CA ILE A 763 3.95 23.26 -11.12
C ILE A 763 4.40 24.53 -11.84
N LEU A 764 5.18 24.39 -12.90
CA LEU A 764 5.80 25.51 -13.64
C LEU A 764 5.02 25.90 -14.90
N GLN A 765 4.08 25.07 -15.36
CA GLN A 765 3.24 25.32 -16.54
C GLN A 765 4.05 25.71 -17.77
N ASN A 766 3.87 26.94 -18.26
CA ASN A 766 4.50 27.42 -19.50
C ASN A 766 5.99 27.77 -19.34
N ASP A 767 6.51 27.81 -18.10
CA ASP A 767 7.90 28.19 -17.83
C ASP A 767 8.86 26.98 -17.86
N PHE A 768 8.35 25.76 -18.01
CA PHE A 768 9.19 24.56 -18.08
C PHE A 768 9.94 24.46 -19.42
N VAL A 769 11.26 24.34 -19.38
CA VAL A 769 12.11 24.20 -20.57
C VAL A 769 12.24 22.72 -20.97
N PRO A 770 11.75 22.32 -22.17
CA PRO A 770 11.84 20.94 -22.63
C PRO A 770 13.27 20.58 -23.07
N ASN A 771 13.63 19.30 -22.91
CA ASN A 771 14.96 18.77 -23.24
C ASN A 771 14.88 17.53 -24.15
N ASP A 772 15.85 17.41 -25.04
CA ASP A 772 16.01 16.25 -25.93
C ASP A 772 16.95 15.22 -25.29
N THR A 773 16.68 13.94 -25.52
CA THR A 773 17.52 12.82 -25.08
C THR A 773 17.68 11.84 -26.23
N ASN A 774 18.94 11.51 -26.55
CA ASN A 774 19.29 10.51 -27.56
C ASN A 774 20.34 9.57 -26.96
N LEU A 775 19.95 8.31 -26.82
CA LEU A 775 20.72 7.23 -26.25
C LEU A 775 20.50 5.97 -27.10
N HIS A 776 21.56 5.30 -27.53
CA HIS A 776 21.49 4.14 -28.41
C HIS A 776 22.62 3.14 -28.12
N ALA A 777 22.30 1.85 -28.00
CA ALA A 777 23.24 0.78 -27.64
C ALA A 777 24.45 0.69 -28.60
N ASP A 778 24.20 0.71 -29.91
CA ASP A 778 25.26 0.65 -30.94
C ASP A 778 25.99 1.99 -31.16
N GLY A 779 25.55 3.04 -30.49
CA GLY A 779 26.13 4.36 -30.58
C GLY A 779 26.37 4.91 -29.18
N GLN A 780 25.87 6.12 -28.95
CA GLN A 780 25.99 6.77 -27.67
C GLN A 780 25.04 6.15 -26.64
N HIS A 781 25.48 5.18 -25.84
CA HIS A 781 24.69 4.59 -24.75
C HIS A 781 25.00 5.18 -23.37
N CYS A 782 25.97 6.09 -23.27
CA CYS A 782 26.26 6.84 -22.06
C CYS A 782 26.24 8.37 -22.29
N GLN A 783 25.52 9.08 -21.41
CA GLN A 783 25.60 10.54 -21.31
C GLN A 783 26.27 10.95 -20.01
N ILE A 784 27.40 11.64 -20.11
CA ILE A 784 28.04 12.29 -18.96
C ILE A 784 27.52 13.71 -18.86
N VAL A 785 26.77 14.03 -17.80
CA VAL A 785 26.17 15.35 -17.60
C VAL A 785 26.96 16.12 -16.55
N THR A 786 27.44 17.31 -16.93
CA THR A 786 28.22 18.21 -16.08
C THR A 786 27.51 19.55 -15.90
N GLY A 787 27.92 20.33 -14.90
CA GLY A 787 27.43 21.69 -14.67
C GLY A 787 26.98 21.95 -13.22
N PRO A 788 26.52 23.17 -12.91
CA PRO A 788 26.19 23.58 -11.54
C PRO A 788 24.92 22.89 -11.01
N ASN A 789 24.81 22.75 -9.68
CA ASN A 789 23.67 22.05 -9.04
C ASN A 789 22.32 22.70 -9.30
N MET A 790 22.30 24.02 -9.47
CA MET A 790 21.08 24.77 -9.77
C MET A 790 20.70 24.79 -11.25
N GLY A 791 21.45 24.09 -12.12
CA GLY A 791 21.20 24.05 -13.57
C GLY A 791 20.08 23.10 -14.00
N GLY A 792 19.44 22.38 -13.09
CA GLY A 792 18.36 21.44 -13.44
C GLY A 792 18.84 20.05 -13.89
N LYS A 793 20.10 19.68 -13.64
CA LYS A 793 20.66 18.34 -13.95
C LYS A 793 19.82 17.20 -13.36
N SER A 794 19.50 17.28 -12.07
CA SER A 794 18.70 16.27 -11.38
C SER A 794 17.26 16.22 -11.91
N CYS A 795 16.71 17.34 -12.39
CA CYS A 795 15.39 17.36 -13.03
C CYS A 795 15.41 16.64 -14.39
N TYR A 796 16.44 16.89 -15.22
CA TYR A 796 16.62 16.23 -16.51
C TYR A 796 16.73 14.70 -16.38
N ILE A 797 17.61 14.20 -15.50
CA ILE A 797 17.80 12.76 -15.35
C ILE A 797 16.53 12.05 -14.81
N ARG A 798 15.82 12.69 -13.88
CA ARG A 798 14.52 12.18 -13.38
C ARG A 798 13.48 12.18 -14.49
N GLN A 799 13.43 13.22 -15.31
CA GLN A 799 12.52 13.31 -16.44
C GLN A 799 12.68 12.11 -17.39
N VAL A 800 13.91 11.74 -17.76
CA VAL A 800 14.15 10.60 -18.67
C VAL A 800 13.62 9.30 -18.08
N ALA A 801 13.90 9.03 -16.80
CA ALA A 801 13.40 7.84 -16.10
C ALA A 801 11.86 7.83 -16.01
N LEU A 802 11.25 8.95 -15.64
CA LEU A 802 9.81 9.06 -15.47
C LEU A 802 9.07 8.91 -16.81
N ILE A 803 9.61 9.45 -17.91
CA ILE A 803 9.04 9.26 -19.26
C ILE A 803 9.09 7.77 -19.65
N ALA A 804 10.22 7.10 -19.43
CA ALA A 804 10.35 5.67 -19.72
C ALA A 804 9.38 4.83 -18.87
N LEU A 805 9.27 5.13 -17.58
CA LEU A 805 8.33 4.49 -16.65
C LEU A 805 6.87 4.67 -17.13
N MET A 806 6.45 5.90 -17.43
CA MET A 806 5.11 6.19 -17.93
C MET A 806 4.78 5.46 -19.22
N ALA A 807 5.75 5.35 -20.14
CA ALA A 807 5.58 4.62 -21.38
C ALA A 807 5.32 3.12 -21.15
N GLN A 808 6.08 2.47 -20.26
CA GLN A 808 5.91 1.04 -19.93
C GLN A 808 4.69 0.75 -19.04
N VAL A 809 4.15 1.75 -18.33
CA VAL A 809 2.80 1.66 -17.73
C VAL A 809 1.72 1.54 -18.81
N GLY A 810 1.99 2.01 -20.03
CA GLY A 810 1.03 2.11 -21.14
C GLY A 810 0.34 3.47 -21.23
N CYS A 811 0.95 4.51 -20.63
CA CYS A 811 0.48 5.90 -20.71
C CYS A 811 1.12 6.62 -21.90
N PHE A 812 0.46 7.66 -22.41
CA PHE A 812 1.14 8.61 -23.30
C PHE A 812 2.11 9.46 -22.47
N VAL A 813 3.12 10.03 -23.12
CA VAL A 813 4.24 10.68 -22.42
C VAL A 813 4.35 12.18 -22.75
N PRO A 814 4.87 13.00 -21.82
CA PRO A 814 5.10 14.43 -22.01
C PRO A 814 6.30 14.70 -22.94
N ALA A 815 6.14 14.48 -24.23
CA ALA A 815 7.15 14.73 -25.25
C ALA A 815 6.49 15.09 -26.58
N SER A 816 7.25 15.64 -27.54
CA SER A 816 6.76 15.81 -28.91
C SER A 816 6.85 14.52 -29.72
N SER A 817 7.85 13.68 -29.44
CA SER A 817 7.95 12.30 -29.90
C SER A 817 8.77 11.49 -28.92
N ALA A 818 8.42 10.21 -28.71
CA ALA A 818 9.18 9.29 -27.88
C ALA A 818 9.30 7.94 -28.58
N LYS A 819 10.54 7.49 -28.82
CA LYS A 819 10.87 6.17 -29.33
C LYS A 819 11.80 5.49 -28.32
N LEU A 820 11.35 4.36 -27.75
CA LEU A 820 11.93 3.78 -26.55
C LEU A 820 12.12 2.27 -26.72
N HIS A 821 13.13 1.68 -26.10
CA HIS A 821 13.22 0.24 -25.88
C HIS A 821 12.46 -0.15 -24.61
N VAL A 822 11.99 -1.39 -24.53
CA VAL A 822 11.37 -1.90 -23.30
C VAL A 822 12.48 -2.23 -22.30
N LEU A 823 12.53 -1.48 -21.21
CA LEU A 823 13.53 -1.63 -20.15
C LEU A 823 13.09 -2.73 -19.19
N ASP A 824 14.07 -3.51 -18.71
CA ASP A 824 13.84 -4.53 -17.68
C ASP A 824 13.94 -3.97 -16.25
N GLY A 825 14.64 -2.86 -16.06
CA GLY A 825 14.75 -2.17 -14.78
C GLY A 825 15.28 -0.75 -14.88
N ILE A 826 14.88 0.07 -13.90
CA ILE A 826 15.41 1.42 -13.68
C ILE A 826 16.14 1.44 -12.35
N TYR A 827 17.43 1.78 -12.41
CA TYR A 827 18.31 1.82 -11.27
C TYR A 827 18.79 3.25 -11.05
N THR A 828 18.57 3.78 -9.86
CA THR A 828 18.99 5.14 -9.52
C THR A 828 19.87 5.16 -8.29
N ARG A 829 20.89 5.99 -8.36
CA ARG A 829 21.68 6.46 -7.23
C ARG A 829 21.64 7.99 -7.30
N MET A 830 20.79 8.62 -6.50
CA MET A 830 20.62 10.07 -6.46
C MET A 830 20.49 10.59 -5.03
N GLY A 831 21.06 11.77 -4.77
CA GLY A 831 20.86 12.50 -3.52
C GLY A 831 21.63 11.94 -2.32
N ALA A 832 21.47 12.64 -1.18
CA ALA A 832 22.09 12.30 0.10
C ALA A 832 21.03 11.90 1.12
N SER A 833 20.86 10.60 1.28
CA SER A 833 20.17 10.01 2.43
C SER A 833 21.22 9.61 3.46
N ASP A 834 21.09 10.15 4.67
CA ASP A 834 21.94 9.79 5.80
C ASP A 834 21.10 8.97 6.80
N SER A 835 21.31 7.66 6.90
CA SER A 835 20.66 6.87 7.96
C SER A 835 21.48 6.87 9.26
N ILE A 836 21.69 8.05 9.85
CA ILE A 836 22.43 8.20 11.11
C ILE A 836 21.82 7.32 12.22
N GLN A 837 20.49 7.18 12.21
CA GLN A 837 19.74 6.36 13.18
C GLN A 837 20.09 4.86 13.11
N LEU A 838 20.49 4.36 11.93
CA LEU A 838 20.92 2.97 11.73
C LEU A 838 22.40 2.76 12.04
N GLY A 839 23.18 3.84 12.21
CA GLY A 839 24.62 3.82 12.41
C GLY A 839 25.40 3.53 11.12
N LYS A 840 24.79 3.73 9.95
CA LYS A 840 25.45 3.57 8.64
C LYS A 840 26.06 4.92 8.22
N SER A 841 27.27 4.87 7.65
CA SER A 841 27.92 6.06 7.06
C SER A 841 27.30 6.37 5.70
N THR A 842 27.17 7.66 5.38
CA THR A 842 26.62 8.17 4.12
C THR A 842 27.32 7.58 2.89
N PHE A 843 28.64 7.42 2.99
CA PHE A 843 29.45 6.82 1.94
C PHE A 843 29.27 5.31 1.82
N LEU A 844 29.05 4.61 2.94
CA LEU A 844 28.78 3.17 2.91
C LEU A 844 27.43 2.88 2.27
N GLU A 845 26.41 3.69 2.55
CA GLU A 845 25.10 3.58 1.90
C GLU A 845 25.23 3.81 0.39
N GLU A 846 25.90 4.89 -0.01
CA GLU A 846 26.19 5.20 -1.40
C GLU A 846 26.88 4.06 -2.17
N LEU A 847 27.90 3.43 -1.58
CA LEU A 847 28.59 2.30 -2.21
C LEU A 847 27.76 1.02 -2.20
N SER A 848 26.93 0.82 -1.18
CA SER A 848 26.01 -0.32 -1.12
C SER A 848 24.96 -0.22 -2.24
N GLU A 849 24.46 0.98 -2.50
CA GLU A 849 23.56 1.27 -3.62
C GLU A 849 24.25 1.01 -4.96
N ALA A 850 25.45 1.56 -5.17
CA ALA A 850 26.21 1.34 -6.39
C ALA A 850 26.49 -0.17 -6.61
N SER A 851 26.89 -0.89 -5.57
CA SER A 851 27.11 -2.34 -5.62
C SER A 851 25.84 -3.10 -6.05
N HIS A 852 24.69 -2.76 -5.45
CA HIS A 852 23.41 -3.37 -5.83
C HIS A 852 23.07 -3.14 -7.30
N ILE A 853 23.31 -1.93 -7.82
CA ILE A 853 23.12 -1.60 -9.24
C ILE A 853 24.02 -2.48 -10.12
N LEU A 854 25.32 -2.57 -9.79
CA LEU A 854 26.28 -3.36 -10.57
C LEU A 854 25.95 -4.85 -10.58
N GLN A 855 25.42 -5.39 -9.48
CA GLN A 855 25.02 -6.80 -9.41
C GLN A 855 23.80 -7.11 -10.29
N HIS A 856 22.78 -6.26 -10.27
CA HIS A 856 21.46 -6.56 -10.85
C HIS A 856 21.23 -5.98 -12.25
N CYS A 857 21.91 -4.91 -12.64
CA CYS A 857 21.69 -4.30 -13.95
C CYS A 857 22.06 -5.24 -15.11
N THR A 858 21.31 -5.13 -16.20
CA THR A 858 21.54 -5.83 -17.47
C THR A 858 21.77 -4.81 -18.59
N SER A 859 22.08 -5.29 -19.80
CA SER A 859 22.23 -4.44 -20.99
C SER A 859 20.94 -3.71 -21.41
N ARG A 860 19.77 -4.15 -20.92
CA ARG A 860 18.47 -3.51 -21.19
C ARG A 860 18.03 -2.53 -20.11
N SER A 861 18.82 -2.39 -19.04
CA SER A 861 18.48 -1.53 -17.92
C SER A 861 18.85 -0.07 -18.17
N LEU A 862 18.09 0.84 -17.56
CA LEU A 862 18.45 2.25 -17.44
C LEU A 862 19.12 2.50 -16.09
N VAL A 863 20.38 2.90 -16.12
CA VAL A 863 21.18 3.20 -14.93
C VAL A 863 21.41 4.70 -14.82
N ILE A 864 21.08 5.28 -13.67
CA ILE A 864 21.29 6.69 -13.38
C ILE A 864 22.13 6.84 -12.12
N ILE A 865 23.26 7.52 -12.26
CA ILE A 865 24.20 7.77 -11.17
C ILE A 865 24.41 9.28 -11.08
N ASP A 866 24.06 9.86 -9.92
CA ASP A 866 24.24 11.28 -9.61
C ASP A 866 25.26 11.45 -8.48
N GLU A 867 26.38 12.11 -8.80
CA GLU A 867 27.45 12.50 -7.88
C GLU A 867 28.01 11.33 -7.03
N LEU A 868 28.43 10.24 -7.70
CA LEU A 868 29.10 9.11 -7.03
C LEU A 868 30.49 9.52 -6.53
N GLY A 869 30.83 9.13 -5.30
CA GLY A 869 32.10 9.42 -4.65
C GLY A 869 32.11 10.68 -3.78
N ARG A 870 30.96 11.35 -3.58
CA ARG A 870 30.91 12.62 -2.84
C ARG A 870 31.23 12.50 -1.34
N GLY A 871 31.02 11.32 -0.76
CA GLY A 871 31.17 11.06 0.68
C GLY A 871 32.60 10.74 1.14
N THR A 872 33.59 10.79 0.24
CA THR A 872 34.98 10.39 0.49
C THR A 872 35.98 11.45 -0.01
N SER A 873 37.29 11.15 0.11
CA SER A 873 38.36 12.00 -0.41
C SER A 873 38.22 12.17 -1.93
N THR A 874 38.62 13.32 -2.48
CA THR A 874 38.46 13.61 -3.92
C THR A 874 39.13 12.56 -4.80
N HIS A 875 40.32 12.09 -4.40
CA HIS A 875 41.05 11.08 -5.17
C HIS A 875 40.34 9.71 -5.17
N ASP A 876 39.87 9.27 -4.00
CA ASP A 876 39.12 8.00 -3.91
C ASP A 876 37.78 8.10 -4.63
N GLY A 877 37.09 9.25 -4.51
CA GLY A 877 35.82 9.52 -5.16
C GLY A 877 35.92 9.47 -6.68
N VAL A 878 36.92 10.15 -7.26
CA VAL A 878 37.20 10.08 -8.71
C VAL A 878 37.52 8.66 -9.14
N ALA A 879 38.41 7.96 -8.42
CA ALA A 879 38.85 6.62 -8.78
C ALA A 879 37.68 5.61 -8.77
N ILE A 880 36.84 5.64 -7.73
CA ILE A 880 35.67 4.76 -7.61
C ILE A 880 34.64 5.08 -8.68
N ALA A 881 34.35 6.37 -8.92
CA ALA A 881 33.40 6.80 -9.93
C ALA A 881 33.85 6.41 -11.34
N TYR A 882 35.15 6.57 -11.64
CA TYR A 882 35.77 6.11 -12.89
C TYR A 882 35.64 4.60 -13.07
N ALA A 883 36.07 3.81 -12.07
CA ALA A 883 36.01 2.36 -12.13
C ALA A 883 34.57 1.82 -12.28
N THR A 884 33.61 2.46 -11.58
CA THR A 884 32.19 2.12 -11.68
C THR A 884 31.65 2.38 -13.08
N LEU A 885 31.94 3.55 -13.65
CA LEU A 885 31.53 3.88 -15.02
C LEU A 885 32.18 2.97 -16.05
N HIS A 886 33.48 2.68 -15.91
CA HIS A 886 34.21 1.75 -16.76
C HIS A 886 33.57 0.36 -16.76
N TYR A 887 33.25 -0.18 -15.58
CA TYR A 887 32.60 -1.49 -15.44
C TYR A 887 31.23 -1.53 -16.14
N LEU A 888 30.42 -0.47 -15.98
CA LEU A 888 29.12 -0.36 -16.62
C LEU A 888 29.22 -0.35 -18.16
N LEU A 889 30.24 0.34 -18.70
CA LEU A 889 30.47 0.44 -20.13
C LEU A 889 31.05 -0.84 -20.73
N GLU A 890 32.06 -1.44 -20.08
CA GLU A 890 32.77 -2.60 -20.62
C GLU A 890 31.97 -3.89 -20.46
N HIS A 891 31.48 -4.18 -19.25
CA HIS A 891 30.91 -5.47 -18.92
C HIS A 891 29.38 -5.50 -19.05
N LYS A 892 28.69 -4.44 -18.63
CA LYS A 892 27.22 -4.42 -18.59
C LYS A 892 26.59 -3.91 -19.89
N ARG A 893 27.21 -2.91 -20.53
CA ARG A 893 26.73 -2.26 -21.76
C ARG A 893 25.25 -1.84 -21.68
N CYS A 894 24.88 -1.28 -20.54
CA CYS A 894 23.55 -0.74 -20.28
C CYS A 894 23.45 0.73 -20.70
N ILE A 895 22.23 1.29 -20.70
CA ILE A 895 22.04 2.71 -20.96
C ILE A 895 22.34 3.48 -19.67
N VAL A 896 23.28 4.43 -19.72
CA VAL A 896 23.79 5.15 -18.53
C VAL A 896 23.60 6.66 -18.65
N LEU A 897 23.01 7.25 -17.61
CA LEU A 897 23.06 8.69 -17.34
C LEU A 897 23.99 8.92 -16.13
N PHE A 898 25.15 9.51 -16.37
CA PHE A 898 26.16 9.72 -15.34
C PHE A 898 26.37 11.20 -15.08
N VAL A 899 25.96 11.69 -13.90
CA VAL A 899 26.13 13.09 -13.50
C VAL A 899 27.33 13.20 -12.57
N THR A 900 28.26 14.09 -12.90
CA THR A 900 29.48 14.25 -12.10
C THR A 900 30.01 15.68 -12.08
N HIS A 901 30.70 16.02 -10.99
CA HIS A 901 31.51 17.22 -10.85
C HIS A 901 32.99 16.99 -11.15
N TYR A 902 33.39 15.75 -11.41
CA TYR A 902 34.79 15.38 -11.68
C TYR A 902 35.08 15.50 -13.18
N PRO A 903 35.86 16.51 -13.62
CA PRO A 903 36.17 16.68 -15.04
C PRO A 903 36.99 15.52 -15.61
N GLU A 904 37.84 14.92 -14.76
CA GLU A 904 38.71 13.79 -15.11
C GLU A 904 37.94 12.58 -15.64
N ILE A 905 36.69 12.37 -15.18
CA ILE A 905 35.85 11.26 -15.64
C ILE A 905 35.49 11.39 -17.12
N VAL A 906 35.43 12.62 -17.66
CA VAL A 906 35.11 12.83 -19.08
C VAL A 906 36.20 12.24 -20.00
N ASN A 907 37.43 12.08 -19.50
CA ASN A 907 38.55 11.52 -20.27
C ASN A 907 38.30 10.07 -20.70
N ILE A 908 37.39 9.34 -20.04
CA ILE A 908 37.01 7.97 -20.42
C ILE A 908 36.43 7.88 -21.84
N ARG A 909 36.00 9.02 -22.42
CA ARG A 909 35.59 9.13 -23.83
C ARG A 909 36.72 8.75 -24.81
N ASN A 910 37.97 8.94 -24.42
CA ASN A 910 39.12 8.58 -25.24
C ASN A 910 39.29 7.05 -25.34
N GLU A 911 38.87 6.31 -24.32
CA GLU A 911 38.92 4.85 -24.28
C GLU A 911 37.72 4.23 -25.00
N PHE A 912 36.51 4.80 -24.79
CA PHE A 912 35.27 4.32 -25.41
C PHE A 912 34.75 5.30 -26.47
N THR A 913 35.46 5.39 -27.60
CA THR A 913 35.09 6.30 -28.70
C THR A 913 33.73 5.96 -29.30
N GLY A 914 32.86 6.96 -29.47
CA GLY A 914 31.51 6.82 -30.03
C GLY A 914 30.43 6.35 -29.03
N ALA A 915 30.81 5.68 -27.95
CA ALA A 915 29.89 5.19 -26.91
C ALA A 915 29.40 6.27 -25.93
N ILE A 916 30.19 7.33 -25.77
CA ILE A 916 30.01 8.35 -24.73
C ILE A 916 29.86 9.74 -25.36
N GLY A 917 28.87 10.48 -24.89
CA GLY A 917 28.77 11.92 -25.15
C GLY A 917 28.71 12.72 -23.87
N ALA A 918 29.47 13.81 -23.86
CA ALA A 918 29.51 14.77 -22.78
C ALA A 918 28.50 15.88 -23.04
N TYR A 919 27.73 16.22 -22.01
CA TYR A 919 26.76 17.30 -22.03
C TYR A 919 26.93 18.21 -20.81
N HIS A 920 26.46 19.45 -20.95
CA HIS A 920 26.35 20.37 -19.84
C HIS A 920 25.07 21.19 -19.93
N VAL A 921 24.65 21.74 -18.79
CA VAL A 921 23.53 22.68 -18.75
C VAL A 921 23.98 24.04 -19.29
N SER A 922 23.26 24.55 -20.28
CA SER A 922 23.51 25.87 -20.86
C SER A 922 23.23 27.02 -19.89
N TYR A 923 24.05 28.06 -20.00
CA TYR A 923 23.98 29.27 -19.21
C TYR A 923 24.35 30.47 -20.11
N LEU A 924 23.79 31.64 -19.81
CA LEU A 924 24.18 32.90 -20.44
C LEU A 924 25.09 33.68 -19.50
N THR A 925 26.19 34.18 -20.06
CA THR A 925 27.02 35.22 -19.46
C THR A 925 27.01 36.45 -20.37
N PRO A 926 26.91 37.68 -19.83
CA PRO A 926 26.79 38.90 -20.63
C PRO A 926 28.07 39.34 -21.39
N GLN A 927 29.03 38.44 -21.67
CA GLN A 927 30.31 38.77 -22.33
C GLN A 927 30.62 37.92 -23.57
N LYS A 928 29.67 37.78 -24.50
CA LYS A 928 29.92 37.23 -25.85
C LYS A 928 29.22 38.02 -26.96
N GLU A 929 29.36 39.34 -26.95
CA GLU A 929 29.22 40.16 -28.16
C GLU A 929 30.24 41.30 -28.11
N THR A 930 31.40 41.10 -28.76
CA THR A 930 32.19 42.10 -29.51
C THR A 930 33.58 41.54 -29.81
N ASP A 931 33.68 40.63 -30.79
CA ASP A 931 34.73 40.81 -31.80
C ASP A 931 34.13 41.76 -32.83
N LEU A 932 34.65 42.98 -32.88
CA LEU A 932 34.56 44.03 -33.91
C LEU A 932 34.34 45.41 -33.26
N ASN A 933 35.46 46.14 -33.13
CA ASN A 933 35.59 47.60 -33.10
C ASN A 933 34.62 48.41 -32.20
N PHE A 934 35.12 49.05 -31.14
CA PHE A 934 35.18 50.52 -31.05
C PHE A 934 35.99 50.96 -29.81
N LYS A 935 36.39 52.22 -29.83
CA LYS A 935 37.51 52.86 -29.14
C LYS A 935 37.43 52.90 -27.62
N ALA A 936 38.63 52.98 -27.02
CA ALA A 936 38.89 53.36 -25.66
C ALA A 936 38.32 54.76 -25.36
N ASP A 937 37.59 54.88 -24.25
CA ASP A 937 37.61 56.06 -23.39
C ASP A 937 37.39 55.62 -21.93
N HIS A 938 38.15 56.28 -21.05
CA HIS A 938 38.21 56.07 -19.62
C HIS A 938 36.90 56.44 -18.92
N GLU A 939 36.35 55.53 -18.12
CA GLU A 939 35.64 55.88 -16.87
C GLU A 939 35.62 54.65 -15.94
N MET A 940 36.28 54.79 -14.78
CA MET A 940 36.13 53.88 -13.65
C MET A 940 34.77 54.17 -13.02
N ASP A 941 33.77 53.34 -13.29
CA ASP A 941 32.57 53.29 -12.44
C ASP A 941 31.98 51.89 -12.39
N THR A 942 31.89 51.37 -11.17
CA THR A 942 31.13 50.20 -10.70
C THR A 942 31.41 48.85 -11.38
N LEU A 943 31.89 47.89 -10.57
CA LEU A 943 32.00 46.46 -10.88
C LEU A 943 30.66 45.93 -11.43
N ASN A 944 30.53 45.87 -12.76
CA ASN A 944 29.37 45.32 -13.42
C ASN A 944 29.20 43.84 -13.01
N HIS A 945 28.04 43.56 -12.43
CA HIS A 945 27.59 42.20 -12.16
C HIS A 945 27.41 41.45 -13.47
N ASP A 946 28.36 40.59 -13.81
CA ASP A 946 28.10 39.51 -14.78
C ASP A 946 27.05 38.58 -14.15
N ASP A 947 25.77 38.80 -14.45
CA ASP A 947 24.69 37.93 -14.03
C ASP A 947 24.62 36.69 -14.92
N VAL A 948 24.73 35.53 -14.29
CA VAL A 948 24.66 34.23 -14.96
C VAL A 948 23.21 33.78 -14.93
N THR A 949 22.59 33.68 -16.10
CA THR A 949 21.21 33.17 -16.23
C THR A 949 21.25 31.73 -16.70
N TYR A 950 20.67 30.82 -15.91
CA TYR A 950 20.55 29.41 -16.30
C TYR A 950 19.41 29.25 -17.30
N LEU A 951 19.71 28.61 -18.43
CA LEU A 951 18.72 28.36 -19.49
C LEU A 951 18.01 27.02 -19.35
N TYR A 952 18.47 26.15 -18.43
CA TYR A 952 17.92 24.82 -18.16
C TYR A 952 17.85 23.88 -19.38
N LYS A 953 18.57 24.21 -20.45
CA LYS A 953 18.67 23.42 -21.68
C LYS A 953 19.99 22.67 -21.72
N LEU A 954 19.93 21.37 -21.97
CA LEU A 954 21.10 20.52 -22.11
C LEU A 954 21.74 20.71 -23.49
N VAL A 955 23.07 20.93 -23.52
CA VAL A 955 23.84 21.13 -24.76
C VAL A 955 25.09 20.25 -24.78
N PRO A 956 25.53 19.76 -25.96
CA PRO A 956 26.77 18.98 -26.06
C PRO A 956 28.00 19.77 -25.60
N GLY A 957 28.94 19.09 -24.97
CA GLY A 957 30.20 19.66 -24.46
C GLY A 957 30.34 19.53 -22.95
N VAL A 958 31.50 19.94 -22.43
CA VAL A 958 31.83 19.92 -20.99
C VAL A 958 31.72 21.33 -20.44
N SER A 959 31.21 21.48 -19.22
CA SER A 959 31.22 22.79 -18.55
C SER A 959 32.66 23.22 -18.23
N GLU A 960 33.15 24.27 -18.88
CA GLU A 960 34.53 24.78 -18.70
C GLU A 960 34.77 25.48 -17.35
N ARG A 961 33.71 25.89 -16.64
CA ARG A 961 33.81 26.64 -15.36
C ARG A 961 32.80 26.16 -14.34
N SER A 962 33.21 26.14 -13.07
CA SER A 962 32.32 25.92 -11.93
C SER A 962 31.76 27.28 -11.46
N PHE A 963 30.43 27.38 -11.36
CA PHE A 963 29.75 28.62 -10.91
C PHE A 963 29.68 28.77 -9.39
N GLY A 964 30.44 27.96 -8.64
CA GLY A 964 30.40 27.93 -7.19
C GLY A 964 30.65 29.30 -6.55
N PHE A 965 31.61 30.06 -7.08
CA PHE A 965 31.92 31.40 -6.56
C PHE A 965 30.82 32.43 -6.81
N LYS A 966 30.04 32.32 -7.89
CA LYS A 966 28.88 33.18 -8.15
C LYS A 966 27.72 32.82 -7.22
N VAL A 967 27.49 31.52 -6.97
CA VAL A 967 26.52 31.08 -5.97
C VAL A 967 26.90 31.58 -4.57
N ALA A 968 28.20 31.55 -4.22
CA ALA A 968 28.69 32.13 -2.97
C ALA A 968 28.44 33.66 -2.90
N GLN A 969 28.56 34.36 -4.03
CA GLN A 969 28.22 35.79 -4.11
C GLN A 969 26.71 36.04 -3.92
N LEU A 970 25.85 35.22 -4.53
CA LEU A 970 24.39 35.29 -4.37
C LEU A 970 23.97 34.98 -2.92
N ALA A 971 24.68 34.06 -2.25
CA ALA A 971 24.54 33.79 -0.83
C ALA A 971 25.12 34.90 0.07
N GLN A 972 25.55 36.02 -0.51
CA GLN A 972 26.08 37.20 0.18
C GLN A 972 27.34 36.93 1.03
N LEU A 973 28.21 36.01 0.59
CA LEU A 973 29.51 35.85 1.22
C LEU A 973 30.37 37.11 1.02
N PRO A 974 31.21 37.48 2.02
CA PRO A 974 32.09 38.64 1.89
C PRO A 974 32.97 38.56 0.63
N SER A 975 33.06 39.66 -0.12
CA SER A 975 33.85 39.74 -1.36
C SER A 975 35.32 39.40 -1.15
N SER A 976 35.88 39.69 0.04
CA SER A 976 37.22 39.31 0.44
C SER A 976 37.42 37.79 0.55
N CYS A 977 36.42 37.05 1.06
CA CYS A 977 36.43 35.59 1.10
C CYS A 977 36.36 35.00 -0.31
N ILE A 978 35.48 35.52 -1.17
CA ILE A 978 35.32 35.05 -2.55
C ILE A 978 36.61 35.28 -3.35
N SER A 979 37.18 36.48 -3.26
CA SER A 979 38.43 36.84 -3.93
C SER A 979 39.59 35.91 -3.52
N ARG A 980 39.69 35.60 -2.22
CA ARG A 980 40.70 34.66 -1.71
C ARG A 980 40.44 33.23 -2.19
N ALA A 981 39.18 32.81 -2.26
CA ALA A 981 38.82 31.47 -2.74
C ALA A 981 39.14 31.29 -4.24
N ILE A 982 38.87 32.30 -5.07
CA ILE A 982 39.25 32.32 -6.50
C ILE A 982 40.77 32.18 -6.67
N ALA A 983 41.54 32.97 -5.92
CA ALA A 983 43.00 32.88 -5.97
C ALA A 983 43.51 31.50 -5.55
N MET A 984 42.88 30.88 -4.55
CA MET A 984 43.23 29.53 -4.10
C MET A 984 42.88 28.45 -5.14
N ALA A 985 41.71 28.54 -5.78
CA ALA A 985 41.30 27.61 -6.82
C ALA A 985 42.24 27.65 -8.04
N ALA A 986 42.57 28.85 -8.52
CA ALA A 986 43.54 29.01 -9.61
C ALA A 986 44.91 28.42 -9.27
N ARG A 987 45.36 28.59 -8.01
CA ARG A 987 46.61 27.99 -7.53
C ARG A 987 46.54 26.45 -7.51
N LEU A 988 45.42 25.88 -7.08
CA LEU A 988 45.21 24.42 -7.04
C LEU A 988 45.17 23.83 -8.45
N GLU A 989 44.45 24.45 -9.38
CA GLU A 989 44.40 24.04 -10.80
C GLU A 989 45.80 24.06 -11.43
N ALA A 990 46.56 25.13 -11.21
CA ALA A 990 47.93 25.24 -11.72
C ALA A 990 48.84 24.14 -11.16
N GLU A 991 48.71 23.79 -9.88
CA GLU A 991 49.48 22.72 -9.24
C GLU A 991 49.10 21.34 -9.80
N VAL A 992 47.81 21.08 -10.04
CA VAL A 992 47.32 19.84 -10.67
C VAL A 992 47.85 19.72 -12.10
N CYS A 993 47.69 20.76 -12.92
CA CYS A 993 48.23 20.82 -14.28
C CYS A 993 49.76 20.61 -14.33
N LYS A 994 50.49 21.15 -13.34
CA LYS A 994 51.95 20.98 -13.24
C LYS A 994 52.33 19.53 -12.92
N ARG A 995 51.56 18.86 -12.06
CA ARG A 995 51.75 17.43 -11.72
C ARG A 995 51.41 16.52 -12.89
N GLU A 996 50.35 16.81 -13.65
CA GLU A 996 50.00 16.06 -14.86
C GLU A 996 51.08 16.19 -15.93
N LYS A 997 51.59 17.41 -16.18
CA LYS A 997 52.72 17.62 -17.10
C LYS A 997 53.99 16.88 -16.67
N MET A 998 54.29 16.87 -15.37
CA MET A 998 55.41 16.09 -14.82
C MET A 998 55.21 14.58 -15.00
N LYS A 999 54.00 14.05 -14.74
CA LYS A 999 53.68 12.62 -15.00
C LYS A 999 53.80 12.25 -16.48
N PHE A 1000 53.36 13.12 -17.38
CA PHE A 1000 53.47 12.91 -18.82
C PHE A 1000 54.94 12.86 -19.27
N LEU A 1001 55.78 13.77 -18.75
CA LEU A 1001 57.24 13.76 -18.97
C LEU A 1001 57.93 12.51 -18.39
N MET A 1002 57.45 12.00 -17.25
CA MET A 1002 58.02 10.83 -16.58
C MET A 1002 57.63 9.50 -17.27
N ASN A 1003 56.40 9.39 -17.79
CA ASN A 1003 55.94 8.22 -18.56
C ASN A 1003 56.55 8.14 -19.97
N CYS A 1004 57.00 9.26 -20.54
CA CYS A 1004 57.80 9.26 -21.77
C CYS A 1004 59.28 8.87 -21.55
N SER A 1005 59.70 8.59 -20.31
CA SER A 1005 61.12 8.42 -19.93
C SER A 1005 61.48 7.03 -19.39
N ILE A 1006 60.66 5.99 -19.62
CA ILE A 1006 61.01 4.59 -19.27
C ILE A 1006 61.34 3.82 -20.55
N PRO A 1007 62.62 3.45 -20.80
CA PRO A 1007 62.95 2.35 -21.69
C PRO A 1007 62.62 1.04 -20.95
N ASN A 1008 61.75 0.21 -21.55
CA ASN A 1008 61.57 -1.18 -21.12
C ASN A 1008 62.90 -1.92 -21.32
N ASP A 1009 63.55 -2.28 -20.23
CA ASP A 1009 64.61 -3.28 -20.21
C ASP A 1009 64.21 -4.28 -19.13
N ASP A 1010 63.51 -5.35 -19.53
CA ASP A 1010 63.59 -6.60 -18.77
C ASP A 1010 63.31 -7.81 -19.66
N LYS A 1011 64.16 -8.81 -19.44
CA LYS A 1011 64.29 -10.06 -20.18
C LYS A 1011 63.24 -11.08 -19.74
N SER A 1012 62.67 -11.82 -20.68
CA SER A 1012 62.33 -13.23 -20.47
C SER A 1012 62.15 -13.96 -21.81
N GLU A 1013 62.89 -15.05 -21.95
CA GLU A 1013 62.84 -16.06 -23.01
C GLU A 1013 61.46 -16.73 -23.09
N ASP A 1014 60.92 -16.96 -24.29
CA ASP A 1014 60.64 -18.31 -24.82
C ASP A 1014 59.89 -18.32 -26.18
N ALA A 1015 60.32 -19.27 -27.04
CA ALA A 1015 59.58 -20.00 -28.09
C ALA A 1015 59.17 -19.36 -29.46
N TYR A 1016 60.07 -19.52 -30.44
CA TYR A 1016 59.96 -20.32 -31.69
C TYR A 1016 58.84 -20.09 -32.79
N ILE A 1017 59.33 -19.66 -33.99
CA ILE A 1017 58.92 -19.79 -35.45
C ILE A 1017 57.59 -19.24 -36.01
N PRO A 1018 57.45 -18.97 -37.35
CA PRO A 1018 58.44 -18.70 -38.41
C PRO A 1018 58.24 -17.38 -39.20
N VAL A 1019 59.32 -17.01 -39.88
CA VAL A 1019 59.43 -16.06 -41.00
C VAL A 1019 58.64 -16.55 -42.20
N ASP A 1020 57.86 -15.67 -42.82
CA ASP A 1020 57.67 -15.70 -44.27
C ASP A 1020 57.59 -14.29 -44.87
N CYS A 1021 58.28 -14.13 -46.00
CA CYS A 1021 58.59 -12.88 -46.67
C CYS A 1021 57.47 -12.41 -47.60
N SER A 1022 57.20 -11.10 -47.67
CA SER A 1022 57.34 -10.35 -48.94
C SER A 1022 57.16 -8.83 -48.74
N PRO A 1023 57.88 -7.98 -49.49
CA PRO A 1023 57.90 -6.53 -49.32
C PRO A 1023 57.05 -5.81 -50.37
N THR A 1024 56.32 -4.76 -49.99
CA THR A 1024 55.91 -3.71 -50.94
C THR A 1024 55.99 -2.30 -50.30
N ALA A 1025 57.01 -1.58 -50.77
CA ALA A 1025 57.14 -0.14 -51.01
C ALA A 1025 56.28 0.87 -50.21
N GLY A 1026 56.98 1.75 -49.48
CA GLY A 1026 56.42 3.00 -48.96
C GLY A 1026 57.36 3.86 -48.11
N THR A 1027 58.68 3.73 -48.22
CA THR A 1027 59.64 4.57 -47.46
C THR A 1027 59.91 5.88 -48.19
N GLY A 1028 59.18 6.92 -47.82
CA GLY A 1028 59.47 8.31 -48.20
C GLY A 1028 59.28 9.31 -47.06
N ASN A 1029 58.37 9.04 -46.11
CA ASN A 1029 57.98 10.01 -45.08
C ASN A 1029 58.63 9.82 -43.71
N LEU A 1030 59.25 8.67 -43.40
CA LEU A 1030 59.85 8.42 -42.08
C LEU A 1030 61.16 9.18 -41.84
N GLU A 1031 62.03 9.33 -42.85
CA GLU A 1031 63.30 10.08 -42.70
C GLU A 1031 63.09 11.59 -42.50
N VAL A 1032 61.98 12.13 -43.02
CA VAL A 1032 61.70 13.57 -42.95
C VAL A 1032 61.20 13.95 -41.55
N ASP A 1033 60.32 13.13 -40.97
CA ASP A 1033 59.80 13.33 -39.60
C ASP A 1033 60.90 13.22 -38.54
N GLU A 1034 61.88 12.33 -38.75
CA GLU A 1034 63.03 12.16 -37.85
C GLU A 1034 63.95 13.38 -37.91
N ALA A 1035 64.20 13.94 -39.10
CA ALA A 1035 65.00 15.15 -39.27
C ALA A 1035 64.34 16.41 -38.66
N TYR A 1036 63.01 16.54 -38.72
CA TYR A 1036 62.29 17.62 -38.04
C TYR A 1036 62.33 17.48 -36.52
N ARG A 1037 62.22 16.25 -36.00
CA ARG A 1037 62.40 15.99 -34.55
C ARG A 1037 63.80 16.35 -34.08
N ASP A 1038 64.84 15.96 -34.82
CA ASP A 1038 66.23 16.28 -34.47
C ASP A 1038 66.54 17.77 -34.53
N LEU A 1039 65.95 18.48 -35.50
CA LEU A 1039 66.05 19.95 -35.58
C LEU A 1039 65.43 20.60 -34.34
N PHE A 1040 64.22 20.17 -33.96
CA PHE A 1040 63.51 20.73 -32.81
C PHE A 1040 64.21 20.40 -31.49
N PHE A 1041 64.78 19.19 -31.38
CA PHE A 1041 65.57 18.76 -30.23
C PHE A 1041 66.81 19.64 -30.02
N HIS A 1042 67.58 19.90 -31.08
CA HIS A 1042 68.78 20.74 -30.98
C HIS A 1042 68.47 22.23 -30.77
N LEU A 1043 67.33 22.73 -31.26
CA LEU A 1043 66.84 24.07 -30.93
C LEU A 1043 66.46 24.18 -29.45
N ASN A 1044 65.70 23.22 -28.91
CA ASN A 1044 65.31 23.21 -27.50
C ASN A 1044 66.52 23.12 -26.56
N LEU A 1045 67.51 22.28 -26.88
CA LEU A 1045 68.79 22.25 -26.15
C LEU A 1045 69.46 23.63 -26.14
N ALA A 1046 69.49 24.34 -27.27
CA ALA A 1046 70.09 25.66 -27.34
C ALA A 1046 69.28 26.76 -26.62
N PHE A 1047 67.97 26.58 -26.42
CA PHE A 1047 67.14 27.53 -25.66
C PHE A 1047 67.24 27.33 -24.15
N HIS A 1048 67.45 26.09 -23.70
CA HIS A 1048 67.47 25.75 -22.28
C HIS A 1048 68.89 25.67 -21.66
N GLU A 1049 69.96 25.69 -22.46
CA GLU A 1049 71.33 25.74 -21.95
C GLU A 1049 71.78 27.20 -21.72
N GLU A 1050 71.70 27.67 -20.47
CA GLU A 1050 72.08 29.05 -20.08
C GLU A 1050 73.53 29.19 -19.57
N GLU A 1051 74.15 28.10 -19.09
CA GLU A 1051 75.45 28.16 -18.39
C GLU A 1051 76.67 27.83 -19.27
N ASP A 1052 76.51 27.04 -20.35
CA ASP A 1052 77.61 26.59 -21.21
C ASP A 1052 77.48 27.12 -22.65
N ALA A 1053 78.13 28.26 -22.91
CA ALA A 1053 78.10 28.94 -24.20
C ALA A 1053 78.65 28.08 -25.36
N VAL A 1054 79.58 27.15 -25.08
CA VAL A 1054 80.18 26.29 -26.11
C VAL A 1054 79.20 25.21 -26.55
N LYS A 1055 78.49 24.58 -25.60
CA LYS A 1055 77.43 23.61 -25.91
C LYS A 1055 76.25 24.26 -26.64
N ARG A 1056 75.82 25.44 -26.18
CA ARG A 1056 74.74 26.19 -26.82
C ARG A 1056 75.07 26.51 -28.28
N TRP A 1057 76.31 26.95 -28.54
CA TRP A 1057 76.78 27.22 -29.90
C TRP A 1057 76.86 25.95 -30.77
N CYS A 1058 77.34 24.84 -30.22
CA CYS A 1058 77.38 23.55 -30.91
C CYS A 1058 75.97 23.05 -31.29
N SER A 1059 75.00 23.18 -30.39
CA SER A 1059 73.59 22.80 -30.65
C SER A 1059 72.94 23.70 -31.69
N LEU A 1060 73.16 25.02 -31.64
CA LEU A 1060 72.72 25.97 -32.67
C LEU A 1060 73.34 25.66 -34.04
N LYS A 1061 74.64 25.33 -34.09
CA LYS A 1061 75.33 24.96 -35.32
C LYS A 1061 74.78 23.66 -35.92
N ARG A 1062 74.41 22.70 -35.07
CA ARG A 1062 73.81 21.42 -35.50
C ARG A 1062 72.38 21.61 -36.00
N ALA A 1063 71.57 22.40 -35.30
CA ALA A 1063 70.23 22.80 -35.75
C ALA A 1063 70.30 23.54 -37.09
N LYS A 1064 71.22 24.50 -37.24
CA LYS A 1064 71.42 25.21 -38.51
C LYS A 1064 71.76 24.26 -39.66
N ASN A 1065 72.69 23.33 -39.46
CA ASN A 1065 73.06 22.35 -40.50
C ASN A 1065 71.91 21.41 -40.87
N LEU A 1066 71.05 21.05 -39.91
CA LEU A 1066 69.84 20.24 -40.17
C LEU A 1066 68.78 21.05 -40.92
N ALA A 1067 68.57 22.31 -40.56
CA ALA A 1067 67.69 23.22 -41.28
C ALA A 1067 68.17 23.45 -42.73
N ASP A 1068 69.48 23.64 -42.94
CA ASP A 1068 70.06 23.78 -44.28
C ASP A 1068 69.90 22.50 -45.12
N LYS A 1069 69.92 21.31 -44.49
CA LYS A 1069 69.64 20.03 -45.18
C LYS A 1069 68.15 19.86 -45.52
N LEU A 1070 67.25 20.33 -44.65
CA LEU A 1070 65.81 20.30 -44.87
C LEU A 1070 65.35 21.34 -45.92
N LEU A 1071 66.07 22.46 -46.03
CA LEU A 1071 65.80 23.51 -47.04
C LEU A 1071 66.34 23.17 -48.43
N ASN A 1072 67.35 22.30 -48.53
CA ASN A 1072 67.96 21.85 -49.80
C ASN A 1072 67.38 20.52 -50.33
N ARG A 1073 66.42 19.92 -49.62
CA ARG A 1073 65.60 18.79 -50.07
C ARG A 1073 64.21 19.31 -50.42
#